data_AF-A0A534L366-F1
#
_entry.id   AF-A0A534L366-F1
#
_cell.length_a   1.000
_cell.length_b   1.000
_cell.length_c   1.000
_cell.angle_alpha   90.00
_cell.angle_beta   90.00
_cell.angle_gamma   90.00
#
_symmetry.space_group_name_H-M   'P 1'
#
loop_
_entity.id
_entity.type
_entity.pdbx_description
1 polymer ?
#
loop_
_entity_poly.entity_id
_entity_poly.type
_entity_poly.pdbx_seq_one_letter_code
_entity_poly.pdbx_strand_id
1 'polypeptide(L)'
;MRLESEPKTEDSSSSVPSIRPPPSLESPWRKLAAIGVVVVAITSALVFVSRSPNQAPTIDHASVSSEFADTAQSLNFTAQARDADGDPVTYAWNFGDNSTATGALASHRYPVPGWYVGALTVTDGKGGEVTNDAKSLFIHIRLPLSEIASPPAPVSGVCSADCILGPGSAILSADQTMVAVGASVQFSGNASWAYTWAWNNRSNQSAGGAAVVVPAADDSSLFTTFTYVWGDGSRDTGGNSESVGVTSHTFTSAGNFFVRLTLTLPTVYGTKTVSAGYTIRVLSTPPPLQLKHPSVFTAVSFGDPNSLDPAADIETAGVEILQNVYETLVWYQPGNENITVLLPRLATEVPTVANGGISADGRNYTFTIRPSVKFHSGSVMDADDVVYSIRRVLAMHDPNGPSWILEQVLTNHVANYMVGCGPQANRSCTLADYADTAFPARADIPWNIQKVLETAAQGAAWSMKPMNRTVAWAVSNSTVEKIGTNQVRIHLTRPYPAFLQSIAFTVGSVVEKACAGPWDYWGIRNDILDRHRDCGTGPFELSTWVPNQAVVLDRFDQYWGTLAPLEEVRIEKANDVITREFMLLSGDADAAAINRDHQFDVMNPDGTPRYTSLRIVKDRPSFDVTVFGYNQAINGSAVPDRLEVPATFFSDIHVRRAFSDAFDYDGFMDNVTFKSGIQLRGPIAKGIPGYNMSTPLFTYNLTRAAAELRQTPYWTTGFNITLYYNAGNTERRQGCLVLRQGLEALYDQEGAGPITVGVRALDWPAYLTTLRAKGLPIFFLGWRADYADPDDYVVPFLRTGGLFSGRVGYSNGTLDRLIDAAAAELNQTRRDRMYQDLSTRAVVDDVPYLWVYQSRSFHVERTWVRGYYFNPMLSGLDYHLLSKTAA
;
A
#
# COMPACT_ATOMS: atom_id res chain seq x y z
N MET A 1 31.78 -39.20 14.95
CA MET A 1 32.96 -40.06 14.71
C MET A 1 32.51 -41.33 14.01
N ARG A 2 32.49 -41.32 12.67
CA ARG A 2 32.74 -42.44 11.74
C ARG A 2 32.36 -41.97 10.35
N LEU A 3 33.39 -41.86 9.52
CA LEU A 3 33.37 -41.65 8.09
C LEU A 3 34.21 -42.78 7.48
N GLU A 4 33.83 -43.15 6.25
CA GLU A 4 34.71 -43.59 5.15
C GLU A 4 35.29 -45.01 5.23
N SER A 5 35.47 -45.77 4.14
CA SER A 5 35.57 -45.43 2.70
C SER A 5 35.31 -46.66 1.80
N GLU A 6 34.94 -46.41 0.53
CA GLU A 6 35.08 -47.28 -0.67
C GLU A 6 36.58 -47.64 -0.98
N PRO A 7 37.05 -48.26 -2.12
CA PRO A 7 36.41 -48.57 -3.43
C PRO A 7 36.88 -49.82 -4.27
N LYS A 8 36.25 -49.98 -5.46
CA LYS A 8 36.75 -50.36 -6.85
C LYS A 8 37.52 -51.67 -7.14
N THR A 9 36.97 -52.63 -7.93
CA THR A 9 36.98 -52.90 -9.42
C THR A 9 38.16 -53.76 -9.96
N GLU A 10 37.86 -54.86 -10.68
CA GLU A 10 38.34 -55.19 -12.07
C GLU A 10 37.99 -56.63 -12.57
N ASP A 11 37.41 -56.67 -13.77
CA ASP A 11 37.64 -57.49 -15.00
C ASP A 11 37.74 -59.05 -15.14
N SER A 12 37.02 -59.52 -16.18
CA SER A 12 37.38 -60.48 -17.26
C SER A 12 37.15 -62.03 -17.22
N SER A 13 36.45 -62.50 -18.29
CA SER A 13 36.72 -63.65 -19.19
C SER A 13 36.29 -65.14 -18.91
N SER A 14 35.43 -65.63 -19.83
CA SER A 14 35.38 -66.90 -20.63
C SER A 14 35.46 -68.35 -20.07
N SER A 15 34.57 -69.21 -20.63
CA SER A 15 34.74 -70.61 -21.16
C SER A 15 34.07 -71.85 -20.46
N VAL A 16 32.93 -72.32 -21.04
CA VAL A 16 32.50 -73.67 -21.61
C VAL A 16 33.28 -74.98 -21.23
N PRO A 17 32.77 -76.28 -21.27
CA PRO A 17 31.46 -76.92 -21.63
C PRO A 17 30.88 -78.09 -20.74
N SER A 18 29.65 -78.51 -21.14
CA SER A 18 28.84 -79.78 -21.09
C SER A 18 29.34 -81.14 -20.51
N ILE A 19 28.39 -82.02 -20.12
CA ILE A 19 28.12 -83.39 -20.67
C ILE A 19 26.84 -84.05 -20.06
N ARG A 20 26.13 -84.86 -20.87
CA ARG A 20 24.83 -85.58 -20.66
C ARG A 20 24.93 -86.87 -19.80
N PRO A 21 23.77 -87.52 -19.52
CA PRO A 21 23.62 -88.96 -19.78
C PRO A 21 22.43 -89.33 -20.71
N PRO A 22 22.37 -90.59 -21.20
CA PRO A 22 21.77 -90.95 -22.49
C PRO A 22 20.56 -91.94 -22.31
N PRO A 23 20.12 -92.75 -23.30
CA PRO A 23 18.74 -92.68 -23.81
C PRO A 23 18.01 -94.04 -23.88
N SER A 24 16.86 -94.02 -24.57
CA SER A 24 16.36 -95.09 -25.47
C SER A 24 15.55 -96.22 -24.78
N LEU A 25 14.51 -96.86 -25.33
CA LEU A 25 14.01 -97.15 -26.69
C LEU A 25 12.62 -97.82 -26.43
N GLU A 26 11.55 -97.78 -27.24
CA GLU A 26 11.41 -98.26 -28.62
C GLU A 26 10.13 -97.72 -29.29
N SER A 27 10.25 -97.52 -30.60
CA SER A 27 9.17 -97.34 -31.59
C SER A 27 8.74 -98.70 -32.16
N PRO A 28 7.67 -98.85 -33.01
CA PRO A 28 7.91 -98.57 -34.43
C PRO A 28 6.71 -98.29 -35.38
N TRP A 29 7.07 -97.68 -36.52
CA TRP A 29 6.42 -97.66 -37.84
C TRP A 29 5.42 -96.55 -38.23
N ARG A 30 6.03 -95.56 -38.90
CA ARG A 30 5.49 -94.65 -39.93
C ARG A 30 4.97 -95.37 -41.18
N LYS A 31 4.03 -94.72 -41.89
CA LYS A 31 3.96 -94.40 -43.36
C LYS A 31 2.59 -93.74 -43.65
N LEU A 32 2.47 -92.44 -43.92
CA LEU A 32 2.48 -91.77 -45.26
C LEU A 32 1.58 -92.48 -46.29
N ALA A 33 0.64 -91.89 -47.07
CA ALA A 33 0.10 -90.53 -47.27
C ALA A 33 -1.05 -90.67 -48.32
N ALA A 34 -2.10 -89.83 -48.31
CA ALA A 34 -2.80 -89.36 -49.53
C ALA A 34 -3.98 -88.38 -49.27
N ILE A 35 -3.78 -87.12 -49.72
CA ILE A 35 -4.72 -86.22 -50.47
C ILE A 35 -6.04 -85.82 -49.77
N GLY A 36 -6.48 -84.56 -49.59
CA GLY A 36 -6.04 -83.23 -50.00
C GLY A 36 -7.20 -82.22 -49.78
N VAL A 37 -6.84 -80.95 -49.51
CA VAL A 37 -7.64 -79.70 -49.59
C VAL A 37 -8.47 -79.25 -48.36
N VAL A 38 -7.85 -78.34 -47.59
CA VAL A 38 -8.35 -77.05 -47.05
C VAL A 38 -9.79 -76.99 -46.52
N VAL A 39 -9.95 -76.74 -45.21
CA VAL A 39 -10.80 -75.67 -44.59
C VAL A 39 -10.83 -75.89 -43.05
N VAL A 40 -10.34 -74.87 -42.33
CA VAL A 40 -10.64 -74.49 -40.94
C VAL A 40 -10.09 -75.39 -39.82
N ALA A 41 -8.85 -75.07 -39.43
CA ALA A 41 -8.36 -75.26 -38.07
C ALA A 41 -8.95 -74.16 -37.17
N ILE A 42 -10.13 -74.38 -36.58
CA ILE A 42 -10.59 -73.62 -35.40
C ILE A 42 -11.35 -74.57 -34.47
N THR A 43 -10.67 -75.04 -33.43
CA THR A 43 -11.29 -75.43 -32.16
C THR A 43 -10.42 -74.91 -31.01
N SER A 44 -10.80 -73.72 -30.56
CA SER A 44 -11.00 -73.40 -29.14
C SER A 44 -9.79 -73.37 -28.22
N ALA A 45 -8.86 -72.45 -28.47
CA ALA A 45 -8.27 -71.71 -27.35
C ALA A 45 -9.28 -70.62 -26.95
N LEU A 46 -10.06 -70.85 -25.89
CA LEU A 46 -10.67 -69.74 -25.16
C LEU A 46 -9.52 -68.99 -24.48
N VAL A 47 -8.88 -68.10 -25.24
CA VAL A 47 -8.13 -67.00 -24.63
C VAL A 47 -9.21 -66.08 -24.08
N PHE A 48 -9.49 -66.19 -22.78
CA PHE A 48 -10.01 -65.06 -22.05
C PHE A 48 -8.96 -63.95 -22.18
N VAL A 49 -9.06 -63.14 -23.24
CA VAL A 49 -8.42 -61.84 -23.26
C VAL A 49 -9.18 -61.05 -22.21
N SER A 50 -8.72 -61.10 -20.96
CA SER A 50 -9.09 -60.07 -20.00
C SER A 50 -8.52 -58.78 -20.56
N ARG A 51 -9.32 -58.04 -21.34
CA ARG A 51 -8.98 -56.67 -21.67
C ARG A 51 -8.84 -55.96 -20.32
N SER A 52 -7.66 -55.42 -20.04
CA SER A 52 -7.48 -54.53 -18.90
C SER A 52 -8.59 -53.46 -18.96
N PRO A 53 -9.26 -53.15 -17.84
CA PRO A 53 -10.21 -52.05 -17.82
C PRO A 53 -9.53 -50.76 -18.29
N ASN A 54 -10.22 -49.98 -19.14
CA ASN A 54 -9.72 -48.70 -19.64
C ASN A 54 -9.34 -47.78 -18.48
N GLN A 55 -8.17 -47.18 -18.56
CA GLN A 55 -7.67 -46.20 -17.60
C GLN A 55 -7.89 -44.80 -18.16
N ALA A 56 -8.32 -43.86 -17.32
CA ALA A 56 -8.47 -42.48 -17.75
C ALA A 56 -7.09 -41.85 -18.01
N PRO A 57 -6.98 -40.90 -18.96
CA PRO A 57 -5.74 -40.19 -19.22
C PRO A 57 -5.30 -39.37 -18.00
N THR A 58 -4.01 -39.02 -17.95
CA THR A 58 -3.45 -38.10 -16.95
C THR A 58 -2.93 -36.83 -17.61
N ILE A 59 -3.31 -35.67 -17.06
CA ILE A 59 -2.71 -34.38 -17.43
C ILE A 59 -1.36 -34.25 -16.73
N ASP A 60 -0.29 -34.19 -17.53
CA ASP A 60 1.07 -34.05 -17.05
C ASP A 60 1.39 -32.57 -16.81
N HIS A 61 0.90 -31.72 -17.71
CA HIS A 61 1.13 -30.28 -17.67
C HIS A 61 -0.03 -29.54 -18.34
N ALA A 62 -0.46 -28.44 -17.72
CA ALA A 62 -1.32 -27.43 -18.32
C ALA A 62 -0.80 -26.06 -17.86
N SER A 63 -0.61 -25.13 -18.80
CA SER A 63 -0.14 -23.78 -18.46
C SER A 63 -0.69 -22.73 -19.40
N VAL A 64 -0.57 -21.48 -18.96
CA VAL A 64 -0.80 -20.26 -19.75
C VAL A 64 0.50 -19.45 -19.77
N SER A 65 0.76 -18.72 -20.84
CA SER A 65 1.99 -17.92 -21.01
C SER A 65 2.15 -16.80 -19.98
N SER A 66 1.05 -16.32 -19.41
CA SER A 66 1.02 -15.41 -18.26
C SER A 66 -0.31 -15.58 -17.54
N GLU A 67 -0.29 -15.56 -16.21
CA GLU A 67 -1.48 -15.57 -15.36
C GLU A 67 -2.03 -14.14 -15.16
N PHE A 68 -1.29 -13.11 -15.55
CA PHE A 68 -1.69 -11.71 -15.48
C PHE A 68 -1.48 -11.01 -16.84
N ALA A 69 -2.51 -10.32 -17.33
CA ALA A 69 -2.43 -9.65 -18.63
C ALA A 69 -3.37 -8.44 -18.74
N ASP A 70 -3.17 -7.62 -19.77
CA ASP A 70 -4.12 -6.56 -20.12
C ASP A 70 -5.20 -7.10 -21.07
N THR A 71 -6.34 -6.41 -21.14
CA THR A 71 -7.41 -6.73 -22.09
C THR A 71 -6.87 -6.84 -23.53
N ALA A 72 -7.43 -7.78 -24.28
CA ALA A 72 -7.05 -8.10 -25.66
C ALA A 72 -5.59 -8.56 -25.88
N GLN A 73 -4.76 -8.71 -24.84
CA GLN A 73 -3.44 -9.35 -24.95
C GLN A 73 -3.58 -10.84 -25.31
N SER A 74 -2.73 -11.34 -26.21
CA SER A 74 -2.73 -12.77 -26.58
C SER A 74 -2.05 -13.59 -25.52
N LEU A 75 -2.74 -14.61 -25.02
CA LEU A 75 -2.20 -15.61 -24.10
C LEU A 75 -2.15 -16.97 -24.78
N ASN A 76 -1.04 -17.67 -24.62
CA ASN A 76 -0.84 -19.00 -25.20
C ASN A 76 -1.04 -20.07 -24.12
N PHE A 77 -1.88 -21.05 -24.44
CA PHE A 77 -2.21 -22.18 -23.58
C PHE A 77 -1.53 -23.43 -24.11
N THR A 78 -0.89 -24.18 -23.21
CA THR A 78 -0.17 -25.40 -23.56
C THR A 78 -0.60 -26.54 -22.64
N ALA A 79 -0.79 -27.72 -23.22
CA ALA A 79 -1.13 -28.93 -22.50
C ALA A 79 -0.29 -30.12 -22.95
N GLN A 80 0.00 -31.00 -22.00
CA GLN A 80 0.57 -32.31 -22.23
C GLN A 80 -0.18 -33.33 -21.37
N ALA A 81 -0.62 -34.41 -22.00
CA ALA A 81 -1.27 -35.52 -21.32
C ALA A 81 -0.80 -36.85 -21.91
N ARG A 82 -0.97 -37.90 -21.14
CA ARG A 82 -0.65 -39.28 -21.53
C ARG A 82 -1.79 -40.19 -21.11
N ASP A 83 -1.89 -41.31 -21.81
CA ASP A 83 -2.79 -42.40 -21.47
C ASP A 83 -1.99 -43.65 -21.11
N ALA A 84 -2.38 -44.36 -20.07
CA ALA A 84 -1.64 -45.52 -19.57
C ALA A 84 -1.79 -46.76 -20.47
N ASP A 85 -2.89 -46.81 -21.23
CA ASP A 85 -3.17 -47.88 -22.19
C ASP A 85 -2.58 -47.57 -23.57
N GLY A 86 -2.04 -46.36 -23.75
CA GLY A 86 -1.40 -45.89 -24.99
C GLY A 86 -2.39 -45.34 -26.00
N ASP A 87 -3.63 -45.05 -25.59
CA ASP A 87 -4.65 -44.50 -26.47
C ASP A 87 -4.34 -43.03 -26.85
N PRO A 88 -4.66 -42.60 -28.09
CA PRO A 88 -4.53 -41.20 -28.48
C PRO A 88 -5.45 -40.31 -27.65
N VAL A 89 -4.89 -39.24 -27.08
CA VAL A 89 -5.65 -38.27 -26.29
C VAL A 89 -6.08 -37.06 -27.11
N THR A 90 -7.24 -36.50 -26.77
CA THR A 90 -7.74 -35.24 -27.34
C THR A 90 -7.88 -34.18 -26.24
N TYR A 91 -7.73 -32.91 -26.62
CA TYR A 91 -7.69 -31.77 -25.70
C TYR A 91 -8.82 -30.80 -26.02
N ALA A 92 -9.58 -30.40 -25.00
CA ALA A 92 -10.61 -29.37 -25.08
C ALA A 92 -10.39 -28.31 -24.00
N TRP A 93 -10.26 -27.06 -24.43
CA TRP A 93 -10.09 -25.89 -23.56
C TRP A 93 -11.40 -25.14 -23.41
N ASN A 94 -11.69 -24.70 -22.19
CA ASN A 94 -12.65 -23.66 -21.86
C ASN A 94 -11.88 -22.54 -21.15
N PHE A 95 -11.85 -21.34 -21.75
CA PHE A 95 -11.07 -20.22 -21.24
C PHE A 95 -11.76 -19.45 -20.09
N GLY A 96 -12.98 -19.84 -19.72
CA GLY A 96 -13.72 -19.23 -18.61
C GLY A 96 -14.58 -18.03 -18.99
N ASP A 97 -14.56 -17.61 -20.26
CA ASP A 97 -15.36 -16.50 -20.81
C ASP A 97 -16.39 -16.96 -21.86
N ASN A 98 -16.80 -18.23 -21.77
CA ASN A 98 -17.63 -18.97 -22.73
C ASN A 98 -16.96 -19.27 -24.09
N SER A 99 -15.68 -18.93 -24.27
CA SER A 99 -14.92 -19.36 -25.45
C SER A 99 -14.17 -20.68 -25.21
N THR A 100 -13.93 -21.41 -26.30
CA THR A 100 -13.33 -22.74 -26.28
C THR A 100 -12.35 -22.94 -27.42
N ALA A 101 -11.39 -23.84 -27.24
CA ALA A 101 -10.49 -24.30 -28.30
C ALA A 101 -10.20 -25.81 -28.17
N THR A 102 -9.62 -26.39 -29.20
CA THR A 102 -9.17 -27.80 -29.21
C THR A 102 -7.70 -27.90 -29.56
N GLY A 103 -7.04 -28.95 -29.06
CA GLY A 103 -5.64 -29.23 -29.33
C GLY A 103 -4.71 -28.87 -28.16
N ALA A 104 -3.51 -29.43 -28.19
CA ALA A 104 -2.51 -29.27 -27.13
C ALA A 104 -1.96 -27.83 -27.02
N LEU A 105 -2.10 -27.04 -28.09
CA LEU A 105 -1.71 -25.63 -28.15
C LEU A 105 -2.93 -24.81 -28.55
N ALA A 106 -3.19 -23.73 -27.83
CA ALA A 106 -4.23 -22.76 -28.17
C ALA A 106 -3.77 -21.33 -27.84
N SER A 107 -4.44 -20.32 -28.41
CA SER A 107 -4.23 -18.91 -28.06
C SER A 107 -5.57 -18.24 -27.86
N HIS A 108 -5.66 -17.33 -26.88
CA HIS A 108 -6.89 -16.61 -26.55
C HIS A 108 -6.63 -15.16 -26.15
N ARG A 109 -7.64 -14.31 -26.28
CA ARG A 109 -7.63 -12.89 -25.91
C ARG A 109 -8.91 -12.57 -25.14
N TYR A 110 -8.77 -12.13 -23.90
CA TYR A 110 -9.91 -11.76 -23.06
C TYR A 110 -10.35 -10.32 -23.35
N PRO A 111 -11.63 -10.08 -23.72
CA PRO A 111 -12.12 -8.75 -24.10
C PRO A 111 -12.62 -7.91 -22.91
N VAL A 112 -12.79 -8.51 -21.73
CA VAL A 112 -13.34 -7.87 -20.53
C VAL A 112 -12.31 -8.01 -19.40
N PRO A 113 -12.07 -6.98 -18.57
CA PRO A 113 -11.23 -7.14 -17.39
C PRO A 113 -11.93 -8.03 -16.36
N GLY A 114 -11.18 -8.81 -15.58
CA GLY A 114 -11.75 -9.71 -14.60
C GLY A 114 -10.90 -10.92 -14.25
N TRP A 115 -11.49 -11.84 -13.50
CA TRP A 115 -10.86 -13.07 -13.03
C TRP A 115 -11.43 -14.28 -13.78
N TYR A 116 -10.55 -15.12 -14.30
CA TYR A 116 -10.90 -16.24 -15.17
C TYR A 116 -10.34 -17.56 -14.66
N VAL A 117 -11.10 -18.64 -14.88
CA VAL A 117 -10.66 -20.01 -14.61
C VAL A 117 -10.58 -20.79 -15.91
N GLY A 118 -9.36 -21.07 -16.37
CA GLY A 118 -9.11 -21.92 -17.52
C GLY A 118 -9.25 -23.41 -17.16
N ALA A 119 -10.17 -24.09 -17.84
CA ALA A 119 -10.40 -25.52 -17.69
C ALA A 119 -9.93 -26.29 -18.93
N LEU A 120 -9.12 -27.31 -18.72
CA LEU A 120 -8.70 -28.30 -19.71
C LEU A 120 -9.44 -29.60 -19.44
N THR A 121 -9.99 -30.19 -20.48
CA THR A 121 -10.54 -31.56 -20.47
C THR A 121 -9.75 -32.42 -21.45
N VAL A 122 -9.28 -33.58 -21.01
CA VAL A 122 -8.58 -34.56 -21.84
C VAL A 122 -9.34 -35.88 -21.84
N THR A 123 -9.58 -36.44 -23.03
CA THR A 123 -10.25 -37.75 -23.18
C THR A 123 -9.49 -38.66 -24.14
N ASP A 124 -9.55 -39.96 -23.84
CA ASP A 124 -9.03 -41.08 -24.64
C ASP A 124 -10.03 -41.56 -25.72
N GLY A 125 -11.27 -41.05 -25.72
CA GLY A 125 -12.35 -41.52 -26.60
C GLY A 125 -12.84 -42.95 -26.32
N LYS A 126 -12.43 -43.55 -25.19
CA LYS A 126 -12.79 -44.88 -24.68
C LYS A 126 -13.60 -44.83 -23.39
N GLY A 127 -13.93 -43.63 -22.92
CA GLY A 127 -14.73 -43.38 -21.73
C GLY A 127 -13.93 -42.88 -20.54
N GLY A 128 -12.61 -42.69 -20.70
CA GLY A 128 -11.78 -41.96 -19.75
C GLY A 128 -11.76 -40.47 -20.05
N GLU A 129 -11.92 -39.67 -19.00
CA GLU A 129 -11.86 -38.21 -19.06
C GLU A 129 -11.20 -37.68 -17.78
N VAL A 130 -10.37 -36.65 -17.92
CA VAL A 130 -9.75 -35.94 -16.80
C VAL A 130 -9.74 -34.43 -17.04
N THR A 131 -9.86 -33.67 -15.96
CA THR A 131 -9.77 -32.21 -15.95
C THR A 131 -8.58 -31.73 -15.14
N ASN A 132 -8.15 -30.49 -15.36
CA ASN A 132 -7.11 -29.83 -14.54
C ASN A 132 -7.65 -29.28 -13.21
N ASP A 133 -8.80 -29.72 -12.70
CA ASP A 133 -9.43 -29.13 -11.50
C ASP A 133 -8.55 -29.17 -10.24
N ALA A 134 -7.63 -30.13 -10.15
CA ALA A 134 -6.65 -30.22 -9.07
C ALA A 134 -5.55 -29.14 -9.13
N LYS A 135 -5.33 -28.55 -10.31
CA LYS A 135 -4.35 -27.49 -10.61
C LYS A 135 -4.94 -26.55 -11.67
N SER A 136 -5.94 -25.79 -11.25
CA SER A 136 -6.68 -24.90 -12.15
C SER A 136 -5.79 -23.75 -12.66
N LEU A 137 -6.07 -23.26 -13.86
CA LEU A 137 -5.41 -22.07 -14.40
C LEU A 137 -6.21 -20.83 -13.99
N PHE A 138 -5.65 -20.00 -13.12
CA PHE A 138 -6.27 -18.73 -12.72
C PHE A 138 -5.64 -17.60 -13.54
N ILE A 139 -6.46 -16.75 -14.15
CA ILE A 139 -5.99 -15.64 -14.98
C ILE A 139 -6.67 -14.34 -14.52
N HIS A 140 -5.89 -13.29 -14.30
CA HIS A 140 -6.38 -11.95 -14.00
C HIS A 140 -6.11 -11.01 -15.18
N ILE A 141 -7.17 -10.37 -15.68
CA ILE A 141 -7.13 -9.43 -16.80
C ILE A 141 -7.49 -8.03 -16.31
N ARG A 142 -6.60 -7.06 -16.54
CA ARG A 142 -6.83 -5.66 -16.16
C ARG A 142 -7.03 -4.76 -17.39
N LEU A 143 -7.50 -3.54 -17.16
CA LEU A 143 -7.53 -2.54 -18.23
C LEU A 143 -6.13 -1.94 -18.43
N PRO A 144 -5.70 -1.68 -19.67
CA PRO A 144 -4.46 -0.96 -19.91
C PRO A 144 -4.59 0.50 -19.44
N LEU A 145 -3.46 1.12 -19.08
CA LEU A 145 -3.40 2.51 -18.57
C LEU A 145 -4.12 3.53 -19.48
N SER A 146 -4.09 3.32 -20.80
CA SER A 146 -4.75 4.19 -21.78
C SER A 146 -6.27 4.24 -21.64
N GLU A 147 -6.90 3.21 -21.07
CA GLU A 147 -8.35 3.11 -20.92
C GLU A 147 -8.86 3.69 -19.59
N ILE A 148 -7.98 3.87 -18.61
CA ILE A 148 -8.32 4.35 -17.25
C ILE A 148 -7.62 5.65 -16.87
N ALA A 149 -6.99 6.32 -17.84
CA ALA A 149 -6.38 7.62 -17.61
C ALA A 149 -7.45 8.66 -17.20
N SER A 150 -7.06 9.57 -16.31
CA SER A 150 -7.95 10.66 -15.88
C SER A 150 -8.42 11.48 -17.09
N PRO A 151 -9.73 11.77 -17.21
CA PRO A 151 -10.24 12.61 -18.28
C PRO A 151 -9.75 14.05 -18.13
N PRO A 152 -9.65 14.81 -19.25
CA PRO A 152 -9.31 16.23 -19.21
C PRO A 152 -10.41 17.06 -18.55
N ALA A 153 -10.06 18.28 -18.14
CA ALA A 153 -11.03 19.24 -17.60
C ALA A 153 -12.22 19.46 -18.57
N PRO A 154 -13.46 19.56 -18.06
CA PRO A 154 -14.63 19.80 -18.90
C PRO A 154 -14.58 21.19 -19.53
N VAL A 155 -15.20 21.33 -20.69
CA VAL A 155 -15.37 22.64 -21.35
C VAL A 155 -16.21 23.54 -20.45
N SER A 156 -15.84 24.82 -20.36
CA SER A 156 -16.55 25.83 -19.56
C SER A 156 -18.04 25.86 -19.88
N GLY A 157 -18.89 25.85 -18.85
CA GLY A 157 -20.35 25.87 -18.97
C GLY A 157 -21.03 24.49 -19.11
N VAL A 158 -20.28 23.39 -19.30
CA VAL A 158 -20.84 22.03 -19.35
C VAL A 158 -21.23 21.52 -17.96
N CYS A 159 -20.47 21.88 -16.93
CA CYS A 159 -20.71 21.47 -15.55
C CYS A 159 -21.03 22.70 -14.69
N SER A 160 -22.33 22.95 -14.45
CA SER A 160 -22.76 24.00 -13.52
C SER A 160 -22.56 23.61 -12.04
N ALA A 161 -22.45 22.32 -11.76
CA ALA A 161 -22.14 21.71 -10.47
C ALA A 161 -21.17 20.52 -10.67
N ASP A 162 -20.95 19.70 -9.63
CA ASP A 162 -20.21 18.44 -9.74
C ASP A 162 -20.90 17.56 -10.80
N CYS A 163 -20.11 17.00 -11.72
CA CYS A 163 -20.61 16.26 -12.89
C CYS A 163 -19.76 15.03 -13.16
N ILE A 164 -20.32 14.01 -13.81
CA ILE A 164 -19.60 12.79 -14.17
C ILE A 164 -18.87 13.01 -15.50
N LEU A 165 -17.54 12.98 -15.48
CA LEU A 165 -16.71 13.23 -16.66
C LEU A 165 -16.60 12.01 -17.57
N GLY A 166 -16.43 10.83 -16.98
CA GLY A 166 -16.10 9.63 -17.74
C GLY A 166 -16.20 8.37 -16.89
N PRO A 167 -16.29 7.21 -17.56
CA PRO A 167 -16.22 5.92 -16.87
C PRO A 167 -14.84 5.77 -16.20
N GLY A 168 -14.83 5.15 -15.02
CA GLY A 168 -13.63 4.56 -14.44
C GLY A 168 -13.59 3.07 -14.78
N SER A 169 -13.39 2.22 -13.77
CA SER A 169 -13.39 0.77 -13.93
C SER A 169 -14.61 0.11 -13.29
N ALA A 170 -15.14 -0.91 -13.96
CA ALA A 170 -15.96 -1.92 -13.30
C ALA A 170 -15.04 -2.86 -12.53
N ILE A 171 -15.45 -3.27 -11.33
CA ILE A 171 -14.73 -4.27 -10.52
C ILE A 171 -15.75 -5.29 -10.04
N LEU A 172 -15.48 -6.59 -10.28
CA LEU A 172 -16.31 -7.70 -9.83
C LEU A 172 -15.45 -8.67 -9.02
N SER A 173 -15.87 -8.96 -7.80
CA SER A 173 -15.29 -9.97 -6.92
C SER A 173 -16.34 -11.00 -6.51
N ALA A 174 -15.88 -12.19 -6.15
CA ALA A 174 -16.68 -13.25 -5.55
C ALA A 174 -15.99 -13.77 -4.30
N ASP A 175 -16.74 -14.25 -3.31
CA ASP A 175 -16.18 -14.85 -2.08
C ASP A 175 -15.52 -16.23 -2.34
N GLN A 176 -15.92 -16.89 -3.41
CA GLN A 176 -15.45 -18.22 -3.81
C GLN A 176 -15.30 -18.30 -5.33
N THR A 177 -14.17 -18.84 -5.81
CA THR A 177 -13.93 -19.06 -7.25
C THR A 177 -14.33 -20.46 -7.72
N MET A 178 -14.19 -21.45 -6.83
CA MET A 178 -14.58 -22.83 -7.10
C MET A 178 -15.57 -23.29 -6.05
N VAL A 179 -16.66 -23.91 -6.46
CA VAL A 179 -17.72 -24.37 -5.54
C VAL A 179 -18.31 -25.72 -5.97
N ALA A 180 -18.95 -26.41 -5.04
CA ALA A 180 -19.77 -27.57 -5.38
C ALA A 180 -21.12 -27.13 -5.98
N VAL A 181 -21.73 -27.98 -6.80
CA VAL A 181 -23.11 -27.77 -7.30
C VAL A 181 -24.06 -27.48 -6.14
N GLY A 182 -24.85 -26.41 -6.26
CA GLY A 182 -25.83 -26.00 -5.25
C GLY A 182 -25.28 -25.13 -4.12
N ALA A 183 -23.98 -24.81 -4.12
CA ALA A 183 -23.42 -23.82 -3.20
C ALA A 183 -23.80 -22.39 -3.62
N SER A 184 -24.09 -21.55 -2.62
CA SER A 184 -24.30 -20.12 -2.83
C SER A 184 -22.95 -19.40 -2.89
N VAL A 185 -22.77 -18.56 -3.89
CA VAL A 185 -21.62 -17.66 -4.08
C VAL A 185 -22.08 -16.22 -3.89
N GLN A 186 -21.32 -15.43 -3.15
CA GLN A 186 -21.56 -14.01 -2.96
C GLN A 186 -20.69 -13.19 -3.93
N PHE A 187 -21.23 -12.09 -4.43
CA PHE A 187 -20.56 -11.21 -5.39
C PHE A 187 -20.65 -9.75 -4.94
N SER A 188 -19.59 -8.97 -5.18
CA SER A 188 -19.58 -7.53 -4.98
C SER A 188 -19.11 -6.80 -6.25
N GLY A 189 -19.88 -5.78 -6.63
CA GLY A 189 -19.56 -4.82 -7.68
C GLY A 189 -19.19 -3.43 -7.15
N ASN A 190 -19.20 -3.23 -5.82
CA ASN A 190 -19.20 -1.91 -5.18
C ASN A 190 -17.85 -1.18 -5.24
N ALA A 191 -16.77 -1.89 -5.51
CA ALA A 191 -15.47 -1.27 -5.78
C ALA A 191 -15.42 -0.57 -7.15
N SER A 192 -16.42 -0.74 -8.02
CA SER A 192 -16.53 -0.01 -9.29
C SER A 192 -16.52 1.50 -9.05
N TRP A 193 -15.89 2.27 -9.93
CA TRP A 193 -15.66 3.70 -9.72
C TRP A 193 -15.74 4.51 -11.02
N ALA A 194 -15.95 5.82 -10.89
CA ALA A 194 -16.05 6.76 -12.01
C ALA A 194 -15.26 8.06 -11.74
N TYR A 195 -14.99 8.81 -12.81
CA TYR A 195 -14.41 10.15 -12.69
C TYR A 195 -15.52 11.21 -12.62
N THR A 196 -15.46 12.05 -11.59
CA THR A 196 -16.31 13.24 -11.47
C THR A 196 -15.45 14.50 -11.51
N TRP A 197 -16.03 15.63 -11.92
CA TRP A 197 -15.38 16.94 -11.83
C TRP A 197 -15.79 17.62 -10.54
N ALA A 198 -14.81 17.95 -9.70
CA ALA A 198 -15.01 18.77 -8.52
C ALA A 198 -14.44 20.17 -8.78
N TRP A 199 -15.27 21.20 -8.63
CA TRP A 199 -14.84 22.59 -8.72
C TRP A 199 -14.03 23.00 -7.49
N ASN A 200 -12.93 23.73 -7.68
CA ASN A 200 -12.17 24.32 -6.57
C ASN A 200 -13.02 25.32 -5.80
N ASN A 201 -13.91 26.03 -6.51
CA ASN A 201 -14.92 26.90 -5.92
C ASN A 201 -16.19 26.88 -6.79
N ARG A 202 -17.28 26.25 -6.30
CA ARG A 202 -18.54 26.14 -7.05
C ARG A 202 -19.17 27.50 -7.40
N SER A 203 -18.97 28.51 -6.56
CA SER A 203 -19.46 29.88 -6.79
C SER A 203 -18.55 30.71 -7.68
N ASN A 204 -17.31 30.27 -7.92
CA ASN A 204 -16.35 30.90 -8.81
C ASN A 204 -15.62 29.86 -9.67
N GLN A 205 -16.29 29.38 -10.71
CA GLN A 205 -15.74 28.37 -11.63
C GLN A 205 -14.44 28.80 -12.34
N SER A 206 -14.12 30.10 -12.36
CA SER A 206 -12.82 30.57 -12.88
C SER A 206 -11.62 30.08 -12.06
N ALA A 207 -11.84 29.63 -10.82
CA ALA A 207 -10.83 28.99 -9.99
C ALA A 207 -10.41 27.58 -10.47
N GLY A 208 -11.07 27.05 -11.51
CA GLY A 208 -10.82 25.71 -12.04
C GLY A 208 -11.37 24.61 -11.15
N GLY A 209 -10.96 23.38 -11.42
CA GLY A 209 -11.36 22.18 -10.68
C GLY A 209 -10.41 21.03 -10.99
N ALA A 210 -10.75 19.84 -10.50
CA ALA A 210 -10.00 18.62 -10.74
C ALA A 210 -10.94 17.44 -10.98
N ALA A 211 -10.47 16.48 -11.79
CA ALA A 211 -11.11 15.18 -11.89
C ALA A 211 -10.81 14.38 -10.61
N VAL A 212 -11.85 13.83 -9.99
CA VAL A 212 -11.74 13.02 -8.76
C VAL A 212 -12.38 11.66 -8.98
N VAL A 213 -11.76 10.63 -8.41
CA VAL A 213 -12.28 9.26 -8.43
C VAL A 213 -13.37 9.15 -7.37
N VAL A 214 -14.51 8.57 -7.72
CA VAL A 214 -15.60 8.31 -6.78
C VAL A 214 -16.05 6.86 -6.92
N PRO A 215 -15.84 6.01 -5.91
CA PRO A 215 -16.34 4.64 -5.87
C PRO A 215 -17.86 4.58 -5.69
N ALA A 216 -18.48 3.52 -6.21
CA ALA A 216 -19.91 3.26 -6.06
C ALA A 216 -20.31 2.97 -4.60
N ALA A 217 -19.37 2.53 -3.76
CA ALA A 217 -19.56 2.36 -2.33
C ALA A 217 -19.71 3.70 -1.57
N ASP A 218 -19.07 4.77 -2.08
CA ASP A 218 -19.13 6.11 -1.47
C ASP A 218 -20.27 6.95 -2.07
N ASP A 219 -20.56 6.79 -3.36
CA ASP A 219 -21.70 7.44 -4.03
C ASP A 219 -22.34 6.50 -5.06
N SER A 220 -23.42 5.85 -4.63
CA SER A 220 -24.23 4.93 -5.44
C SER A 220 -24.94 5.61 -6.60
N SER A 221 -25.22 6.92 -6.49
CA SER A 221 -26.06 7.66 -7.42
C SER A 221 -25.38 7.93 -8.76
N LEU A 222 -24.06 7.76 -8.82
CA LEU A 222 -23.26 7.94 -10.04
C LEU A 222 -23.54 6.87 -11.10
N PHE A 223 -24.10 5.73 -10.71
CA PHE A 223 -24.32 4.58 -11.57
C PHE A 223 -25.81 4.31 -11.72
N THR A 224 -26.32 4.32 -12.95
CA THR A 224 -27.74 4.11 -13.23
C THR A 224 -28.15 2.66 -13.15
N THR A 225 -27.28 1.73 -13.58
CA THR A 225 -27.56 0.30 -13.48
C THR A 225 -26.31 -0.51 -13.13
N PHE A 226 -26.53 -1.58 -12.36
CA PHE A 226 -25.68 -2.73 -12.11
C PHE A 226 -26.45 -3.94 -12.63
N THR A 227 -25.90 -4.64 -13.61
CA THR A 227 -26.52 -5.84 -14.19
C THR A 227 -25.54 -7.01 -14.11
N TYR A 228 -25.94 -8.08 -13.42
CA TYR A 228 -25.21 -9.34 -13.32
C TYR A 228 -25.83 -10.36 -14.27
N VAL A 229 -25.02 -10.81 -15.23
CA VAL A 229 -25.34 -11.94 -16.12
C VAL A 229 -24.61 -13.16 -15.60
N TRP A 230 -25.34 -14.20 -15.20
CA TRP A 230 -24.78 -15.34 -14.46
C TRP A 230 -24.10 -16.39 -15.34
N GLY A 231 -24.45 -16.44 -16.64
CA GLY A 231 -23.87 -17.38 -17.59
C GLY A 231 -24.42 -18.81 -17.54
N ASP A 232 -25.33 -19.13 -16.62
CA ASP A 232 -25.97 -20.45 -16.46
C ASP A 232 -27.39 -20.53 -17.08
N GLY A 233 -27.84 -19.45 -17.72
CA GLY A 233 -29.18 -19.31 -18.29
C GLY A 233 -30.26 -18.92 -17.28
N SER A 234 -29.92 -18.71 -16.01
CA SER A 234 -30.81 -18.10 -15.03
C SER A 234 -31.07 -16.63 -15.35
N ARG A 235 -32.06 -16.03 -14.67
CA ARG A 235 -32.44 -14.64 -14.90
C ARG A 235 -31.38 -13.69 -14.33
N ASP A 236 -30.93 -12.77 -15.16
CA ASP A 236 -30.04 -11.68 -14.76
C ASP A 236 -30.61 -10.86 -13.60
N THR A 237 -29.72 -10.41 -12.72
CA THR A 237 -30.05 -9.51 -11.61
C THR A 237 -29.69 -8.08 -11.98
N GLY A 238 -30.61 -7.14 -11.77
CA GLY A 238 -30.43 -5.74 -12.16
C GLY A 238 -30.91 -4.78 -11.07
N GLY A 239 -30.22 -3.64 -10.90
CA GLY A 239 -30.55 -2.62 -9.91
C GLY A 239 -29.50 -1.50 -9.87
N ASN A 240 -29.39 -0.79 -8.76
CA ASN A 240 -28.32 0.18 -8.48
C ASN A 240 -27.33 -0.39 -7.44
N SER A 241 -26.25 0.34 -7.16
CA SER A 241 -25.21 -0.07 -6.18
C SER A 241 -25.81 -0.45 -4.82
N GLU A 242 -26.80 0.31 -4.34
CA GLU A 242 -27.43 0.06 -3.03
C GLU A 242 -28.29 -1.21 -2.99
N SER A 243 -28.99 -1.52 -4.09
CA SER A 243 -29.96 -2.62 -4.13
C SER A 243 -29.35 -3.95 -4.55
N VAL A 244 -28.34 -3.93 -5.43
CA VAL A 244 -27.77 -5.16 -6.01
C VAL A 244 -26.25 -5.16 -6.09
N GLY A 245 -25.59 -4.10 -5.63
CA GLY A 245 -24.13 -3.99 -5.69
C GLY A 245 -23.40 -5.07 -4.87
N VAL A 246 -24.08 -5.67 -3.90
CA VAL A 246 -23.73 -6.96 -3.28
C VAL A 246 -24.90 -7.92 -3.46
N THR A 247 -24.64 -9.12 -3.98
CA THR A 247 -25.69 -10.10 -4.31
C THR A 247 -25.18 -11.54 -4.13
N SER A 248 -26.06 -12.53 -4.30
CA SER A 248 -25.70 -13.95 -4.22
C SER A 248 -26.38 -14.75 -5.32
N HIS A 249 -25.71 -15.80 -5.80
CA HIS A 249 -26.24 -16.71 -6.81
C HIS A 249 -25.87 -18.16 -6.51
N THR A 250 -26.69 -19.11 -6.97
CA THR A 250 -26.47 -20.55 -6.79
C THR A 250 -26.50 -21.25 -8.13
N PHE A 251 -25.40 -21.93 -8.48
CA PHE A 251 -25.27 -22.67 -9.73
C PHE A 251 -25.73 -24.12 -9.55
N THR A 252 -26.60 -24.61 -10.45
CA THR A 252 -27.26 -25.92 -10.32
C THR A 252 -26.65 -27.02 -11.18
N SER A 253 -25.60 -26.73 -11.95
CA SER A 253 -24.89 -27.69 -12.79
C SER A 253 -23.38 -27.48 -12.69
N ALA A 254 -22.61 -28.55 -12.93
CA ALA A 254 -21.16 -28.46 -12.98
C ALA A 254 -20.71 -27.81 -14.30
N GLY A 255 -19.62 -27.04 -14.26
CA GLY A 255 -19.09 -26.32 -15.42
C GLY A 255 -18.37 -25.02 -15.06
N ASN A 256 -17.94 -24.30 -16.09
CA ASN A 256 -17.47 -22.91 -15.95
C ASN A 256 -18.64 -21.98 -16.26
N PHE A 257 -18.91 -21.04 -15.37
CA PHE A 257 -19.91 -19.99 -15.57
C PHE A 257 -19.24 -18.63 -15.55
N PHE A 258 -19.30 -17.93 -16.68
CA PHE A 258 -18.80 -16.57 -16.78
C PHE A 258 -19.85 -15.60 -16.26
N VAL A 259 -19.62 -15.07 -15.06
CA VAL A 259 -20.43 -14.00 -14.48
C VAL A 259 -19.93 -12.67 -15.02
N ARG A 260 -20.81 -11.89 -15.64
CA ARG A 260 -20.49 -10.57 -16.17
C ARG A 260 -21.27 -9.49 -15.42
N LEU A 261 -20.55 -8.58 -14.78
CA LEU A 261 -21.08 -7.32 -14.29
C LEU A 261 -21.04 -6.28 -15.41
N THR A 262 -22.15 -5.60 -15.65
CA THR A 262 -22.25 -4.45 -16.55
C THR A 262 -22.82 -3.26 -15.80
N LEU A 263 -22.09 -2.14 -15.81
CA LEU A 263 -22.57 -0.89 -15.21
C LEU A 263 -22.84 0.16 -16.28
N THR A 264 -23.89 0.94 -16.06
CA THR A 264 -24.20 2.11 -16.88
C THR A 264 -24.10 3.38 -16.04
N LEU A 265 -23.56 4.45 -16.61
CA LEU A 265 -23.47 5.74 -15.94
C LEU A 265 -23.69 6.92 -16.92
N PRO A 266 -24.37 7.99 -16.48
CA PRO A 266 -24.59 9.18 -17.29
C PRO A 266 -23.37 10.09 -17.17
N THR A 267 -22.62 10.29 -18.25
CA THR A 267 -21.54 11.29 -18.26
C THR A 267 -21.98 12.55 -18.99
N VAL A 268 -21.21 13.62 -18.84
CA VAL A 268 -21.41 14.85 -19.61
C VAL A 268 -21.28 14.66 -21.13
N TYR A 269 -20.72 13.52 -21.55
CA TYR A 269 -20.57 13.11 -22.95
C TYR A 269 -21.53 11.97 -23.33
N GLY A 270 -22.62 11.81 -22.57
CA GLY A 270 -23.65 10.80 -22.78
C GLY A 270 -23.49 9.57 -21.90
N THR A 271 -24.36 8.58 -22.09
CA THR A 271 -24.35 7.35 -21.31
C THR A 271 -23.17 6.47 -21.71
N LYS A 272 -22.43 5.96 -20.72
CA LYS A 272 -21.31 5.04 -20.90
C LYS A 272 -21.61 3.71 -20.20
N THR A 273 -20.92 2.67 -20.66
CA THR A 273 -21.03 1.32 -20.12
C THR A 273 -19.63 0.77 -19.85
N VAL A 274 -19.45 0.19 -18.68
CA VAL A 274 -18.24 -0.56 -18.29
C VAL A 274 -18.62 -1.97 -17.87
N SER A 275 -17.70 -2.92 -17.99
CA SER A 275 -17.95 -4.32 -17.62
C SER A 275 -16.75 -4.95 -16.92
N ALA A 276 -17.03 -5.88 -16.02
CA ALA A 276 -16.04 -6.76 -15.40
C ALA A 276 -16.55 -8.22 -15.43
N GLY A 277 -15.61 -9.16 -15.46
CA GLY A 277 -15.87 -10.60 -15.54
C GLY A 277 -15.38 -11.37 -14.31
N TYR A 278 -16.05 -12.47 -14.00
CA TYR A 278 -15.59 -13.43 -13.00
C TYR A 278 -16.06 -14.85 -13.37
N THR A 279 -15.15 -15.81 -13.53
CA THR A 279 -15.50 -17.21 -13.77
C THR A 279 -15.71 -17.95 -12.46
N ILE A 280 -16.87 -18.60 -12.30
CA ILE A 280 -17.11 -19.59 -11.25
C ILE A 280 -16.95 -20.98 -11.82
N ARG A 281 -16.06 -21.78 -11.21
CA ARG A 281 -15.88 -23.20 -11.53
C ARG A 281 -16.72 -24.05 -10.58
N VAL A 282 -17.76 -24.68 -11.10
CA VAL A 282 -18.69 -25.51 -10.32
C VAL A 282 -18.38 -26.98 -10.54
N LEU A 283 -18.15 -27.72 -9.47
CA LEU A 283 -17.80 -29.13 -9.50
C LEU A 283 -18.91 -29.99 -8.91
N SER A 284 -19.03 -31.24 -9.39
CA SER A 284 -19.97 -32.22 -8.85
C SER A 284 -19.61 -32.70 -7.43
N THR A 285 -18.36 -32.49 -7.02
CA THR A 285 -17.83 -32.79 -5.69
C THR A 285 -17.31 -31.51 -5.04
N PRO A 286 -17.10 -31.51 -3.70
CA PRO A 286 -16.44 -30.41 -3.03
C PRO A 286 -15.08 -30.08 -3.68
N PRO A 287 -14.83 -28.80 -4.02
CA PRO A 287 -13.59 -28.42 -4.70
C PRO A 287 -12.38 -28.61 -3.78
N PRO A 288 -11.22 -29.01 -4.34
CA PRO A 288 -9.97 -29.01 -3.58
C PRO A 288 -9.57 -27.58 -3.22
N LEU A 289 -8.87 -27.39 -2.10
CA LEU A 289 -8.20 -26.12 -1.81
C LEU A 289 -7.14 -25.87 -2.89
N GLN A 290 -7.17 -24.69 -3.51
CA GLN A 290 -6.20 -24.29 -4.53
C GLN A 290 -5.32 -23.16 -3.99
N LEU A 291 -4.00 -23.31 -4.14
CA LEU A 291 -3.06 -22.21 -3.98
C LEU A 291 -2.93 -21.48 -5.31
N LYS A 292 -3.52 -20.29 -5.42
CA LYS A 292 -3.38 -19.45 -6.62
C LYS A 292 -2.01 -18.81 -6.67
N HIS A 293 -1.42 -18.71 -7.86
CA HIS A 293 -0.18 -17.95 -8.14
C HIS A 293 0.92 -18.18 -7.07
N PRO A 294 1.48 -19.40 -6.96
CA PRO A 294 2.34 -19.77 -5.83
C PRO A 294 3.61 -18.90 -5.69
N SER A 295 4.11 -18.28 -6.76
CA SER A 295 5.25 -17.36 -6.73
C SER A 295 4.87 -15.88 -6.65
N VAL A 296 3.58 -15.54 -6.68
CA VAL A 296 3.08 -14.15 -6.63
C VAL A 296 2.35 -13.92 -5.32
N PHE A 297 2.68 -12.83 -4.62
CA PHE A 297 1.93 -12.38 -3.46
C PHE A 297 1.02 -11.21 -3.82
N THR A 298 -0.28 -11.36 -3.59
CA THR A 298 -1.25 -10.31 -3.85
C THR A 298 -1.77 -9.70 -2.54
N ALA A 299 -1.47 -8.44 -2.29
CA ALA A 299 -2.13 -7.64 -1.25
C ALA A 299 -3.25 -6.80 -1.89
N VAL A 300 -4.38 -6.64 -1.20
CA VAL A 300 -5.42 -5.71 -1.61
C VAL A 300 -5.64 -4.60 -0.56
N SER A 301 -5.61 -3.35 -1.00
CA SER A 301 -5.74 -2.15 -0.17
C SER A 301 -6.68 -1.12 -0.81
N PHE A 302 -6.96 -0.03 -0.10
CA PHE A 302 -7.70 1.13 -0.62
C PHE A 302 -6.80 2.34 -0.91
N GLY A 303 -5.52 2.27 -0.50
CA GLY A 303 -4.53 3.32 -0.74
C GLY A 303 -3.90 3.24 -2.13
N ASP A 304 -3.32 4.35 -2.58
CA ASP A 304 -2.55 4.49 -3.82
C ASP A 304 -1.35 5.42 -3.49
N PRO A 305 -0.12 5.13 -3.96
CA PRO A 305 1.02 6.04 -3.80
C PRO A 305 0.73 7.45 -4.35
N ASN A 306 1.33 8.46 -3.72
CA ASN A 306 1.33 9.83 -4.23
C ASN A 306 2.52 10.07 -5.16
N SER A 307 3.64 9.37 -4.91
CA SER A 307 4.90 9.42 -5.64
C SER A 307 5.69 8.13 -5.40
N LEU A 308 6.63 7.80 -6.30
CA LEU A 308 7.59 6.69 -6.12
C LEU A 308 9.01 7.20 -5.81
N ASP A 309 9.15 8.49 -5.50
CA ASP A 309 10.39 9.12 -5.07
C ASP A 309 10.46 9.18 -3.53
N PRO A 310 11.46 8.55 -2.89
CA PRO A 310 11.61 8.58 -1.43
C PRO A 310 11.86 9.98 -0.85
N ALA A 311 12.25 10.94 -1.68
CA ALA A 311 12.39 12.32 -1.26
C ALA A 311 11.05 13.11 -1.32
N ALA A 312 10.00 12.56 -1.95
CA ALA A 312 8.71 13.24 -2.19
C ALA A 312 7.51 12.56 -1.53
N ASP A 313 7.50 11.21 -1.45
CA ASP A 313 6.41 10.48 -0.78
C ASP A 313 6.69 10.24 0.70
N ILE A 314 5.66 10.47 1.50
CA ILE A 314 5.61 10.21 2.95
C ILE A 314 4.26 9.57 3.33
N GLU A 315 3.39 9.31 2.34
CA GLU A 315 2.07 8.73 2.57
C GLU A 315 2.21 7.20 2.71
N THR A 316 1.46 6.60 3.63
CA THR A 316 1.58 5.17 4.01
C THR A 316 1.61 4.20 2.82
N ALA A 317 0.75 4.42 1.81
CA ALA A 317 0.68 3.59 0.62
C ALA A 317 1.93 3.67 -0.25
N GLY A 318 2.53 4.87 -0.37
CA GLY A 318 3.80 5.05 -1.08
C GLY A 318 4.97 4.50 -0.28
N VAL A 319 5.04 4.79 1.01
CA VAL A 319 6.13 4.33 1.89
C VAL A 319 6.20 2.80 1.96
N GLU A 320 5.05 2.10 1.91
CA GLU A 320 5.01 0.63 1.80
C GLU A 320 5.74 0.11 0.55
N ILE A 321 5.60 0.80 -0.58
CA ILE A 321 6.32 0.44 -1.81
C ILE A 321 7.80 0.81 -1.65
N LEU A 322 8.07 2.04 -1.20
CA LEU A 322 9.42 2.59 -1.09
C LEU A 322 10.33 1.75 -0.19
N GLN A 323 9.84 1.21 0.93
CA GLN A 323 10.64 0.37 1.83
C GLN A 323 11.03 -1.00 1.23
N ASN A 324 10.31 -1.45 0.20
CA ASN A 324 10.59 -2.71 -0.49
C ASN A 324 11.47 -2.52 -1.74
N VAL A 325 11.48 -1.30 -2.28
CA VAL A 325 12.22 -0.94 -3.49
C VAL A 325 13.55 -0.24 -3.20
N TYR A 326 13.61 0.55 -2.13
CA TYR A 326 14.80 1.25 -1.69
C TYR A 326 15.29 0.73 -0.34
N GLU A 327 16.56 0.98 -0.05
CA GLU A 327 17.14 0.68 1.26
C GLU A 327 17.88 1.89 1.81
N THR A 328 17.97 1.95 3.13
CA THR A 328 18.68 2.97 3.90
C THR A 328 20.01 2.44 4.41
N LEU A 329 20.81 3.30 5.07
CA LEU A 329 22.09 2.89 5.67
C LEU A 329 21.93 1.94 6.85
N VAL A 330 20.88 2.11 7.65
CA VAL A 330 20.55 1.34 8.86
C VAL A 330 19.06 1.07 8.90
N TRP A 331 18.65 -0.06 9.46
CA TRP A 331 17.24 -0.48 9.45
C TRP A 331 16.80 -1.01 10.81
N TYR A 332 15.49 -0.97 11.08
CA TYR A 332 14.91 -1.62 12.26
C TYR A 332 15.06 -3.14 12.17
N GLN A 333 15.18 -3.81 13.31
CA GLN A 333 15.34 -5.26 13.33
C GLN A 333 14.10 -5.97 12.73
N PRO A 334 14.27 -6.79 11.66
CA PRO A 334 13.17 -7.58 11.11
C PRO A 334 12.71 -8.67 12.10
N GLY A 335 11.44 -9.08 11.98
CA GLY A 335 10.88 -10.22 12.71
C GLY A 335 10.44 -9.94 14.16
N ASN A 336 10.55 -8.71 14.65
CA ASN A 336 10.08 -8.36 16.00
C ASN A 336 9.56 -6.90 16.10
N GLU A 337 9.02 -6.56 17.26
CA GLU A 337 8.38 -5.26 17.55
C GLU A 337 9.36 -4.23 18.17
N ASN A 338 10.67 -4.49 18.09
CA ASN A 338 11.68 -3.63 18.70
C ASN A 338 11.92 -2.38 17.85
N ILE A 339 11.86 -1.23 18.50
CA ILE A 339 11.97 0.09 17.89
C ILE A 339 13.25 0.84 18.28
N THR A 340 14.04 0.28 19.21
CA THR A 340 15.25 0.92 19.74
C THR A 340 16.52 0.35 19.13
N VAL A 341 16.45 -0.87 18.59
CA VAL A 341 17.59 -1.56 17.97
C VAL A 341 17.59 -1.34 16.47
N LEU A 342 18.62 -0.64 16.00
CA LEU A 342 18.95 -0.51 14.59
C LEU A 342 20.05 -1.50 14.22
N LEU A 343 19.96 -2.05 13.02
CA LEU A 343 20.92 -2.98 12.42
C LEU A 343 21.58 -2.32 11.19
N PRO A 344 22.80 -2.73 10.83
CA PRO A 344 23.40 -2.32 9.57
C PRO A 344 22.60 -2.85 8.38
N ARG A 345 22.35 -1.99 7.39
CA ARG A 345 21.72 -2.35 6.12
C ARG A 345 22.71 -2.07 4.98
N LEU A 346 22.61 -0.92 4.29
CA LEU A 346 23.60 -0.50 3.30
C LEU A 346 24.93 -0.02 3.91
N ALA A 347 24.95 0.30 5.21
CA ALA A 347 26.19 0.40 5.96
C ALA A 347 26.66 -0.97 6.46
N THR A 348 27.97 -1.14 6.71
CA THR A 348 28.53 -2.39 7.26
C THR A 348 28.35 -2.50 8.78
N GLU A 349 28.17 -1.38 9.47
CA GLU A 349 27.94 -1.29 10.91
C GLU A 349 27.07 -0.07 11.24
N VAL A 350 26.40 -0.10 12.41
CA VAL A 350 25.69 1.07 12.94
C VAL A 350 26.71 2.00 13.61
N PRO A 351 26.73 3.31 13.29
CA PRO A 351 27.63 4.24 13.95
C PRO A 351 27.35 4.36 15.45
N THR A 352 28.41 4.39 16.27
CA THR A 352 28.34 4.67 17.71
C THR A 352 29.52 5.55 18.11
N VAL A 353 29.47 6.12 19.32
CA VAL A 353 30.66 6.79 19.89
C VAL A 353 31.79 5.77 20.14
N ALA A 354 31.44 4.53 20.51
CA ALA A 354 32.40 3.49 20.86
C ALA A 354 33.23 2.97 19.68
N ASN A 355 32.63 2.85 18.48
CA ASN A 355 33.35 2.48 17.26
C ASN A 355 33.87 3.70 16.47
N GLY A 356 33.76 4.92 17.02
CA GLY A 356 34.20 6.16 16.36
C GLY A 356 33.31 6.60 15.20
N GLY A 357 32.18 5.92 14.97
CA GLY A 357 31.19 6.30 13.96
C GLY A 357 30.40 7.55 14.32
N ILE A 358 30.32 7.92 15.61
CA ILE A 358 29.69 9.17 16.07
C ILE A 358 30.73 9.99 16.85
N SER A 359 30.87 11.27 16.52
CA SER A 359 31.71 12.18 17.31
C SER A 359 31.16 12.41 18.71
N ALA A 360 32.02 12.71 19.69
CA ALA A 360 31.62 12.87 21.09
C ALA A 360 30.59 14.00 21.33
N ASP A 361 30.53 15.00 20.46
CA ASP A 361 29.55 16.09 20.46
C ASP A 361 28.22 15.72 19.77
N GLY A 362 28.10 14.52 19.20
CA GLY A 362 26.90 14.03 18.52
C GLY A 362 26.60 14.73 17.18
N ARG A 363 27.58 15.42 16.58
CA ARG A 363 27.37 16.22 15.36
C ARG A 363 27.90 15.56 14.08
N ASN A 364 28.77 14.57 14.15
CA ASN A 364 29.32 13.91 12.97
C ASN A 364 29.03 12.41 13.01
N TYR A 365 28.45 11.89 11.94
CA TYR A 365 28.12 10.48 11.77
C TYR A 365 28.90 9.93 10.57
N THR A 366 29.78 8.98 10.80
CA THR A 366 30.58 8.30 9.78
C THR A 366 30.02 6.91 9.53
N PHE A 367 29.67 6.62 8.28
CA PHE A 367 29.19 5.31 7.83
C PHE A 367 30.21 4.70 6.89
N THR A 368 30.49 3.41 7.10
CA THR A 368 31.22 2.58 6.14
C THR A 368 30.20 1.89 5.24
N ILE A 369 30.28 2.15 3.93
CA ILE A 369 29.32 1.68 2.93
C ILE A 369 29.65 0.24 2.51
N ARG A 370 28.60 -0.59 2.42
CA ARG A 370 28.68 -1.99 2.03
C ARG A 370 29.16 -2.11 0.57
N PRO A 371 30.21 -2.90 0.30
CA PRO A 371 30.67 -3.11 -1.07
C PRO A 371 29.72 -4.04 -1.84
N SER A 372 29.78 -3.97 -3.16
CA SER A 372 29.13 -4.90 -4.10
C SER A 372 27.59 -4.95 -4.03
N VAL A 373 26.95 -3.97 -3.40
CA VAL A 373 25.50 -3.78 -3.52
C VAL A 373 25.19 -3.29 -4.92
N LYS A 374 24.17 -3.87 -5.57
CA LYS A 374 23.71 -3.46 -6.88
C LYS A 374 22.40 -2.69 -6.78
N PHE A 375 22.28 -1.65 -7.58
CA PHE A 375 20.98 -1.06 -7.91
C PHE A 375 20.23 -1.95 -8.90
N HIS A 376 18.93 -1.72 -9.05
CA HIS A 376 18.09 -2.42 -10.03
C HIS A 376 18.55 -2.23 -11.48
N SER A 377 19.29 -1.15 -11.78
CA SER A 377 19.97 -0.99 -13.08
C SER A 377 21.13 -1.97 -13.33
N GLY A 378 21.61 -2.65 -12.29
CA GLY A 378 22.81 -3.48 -12.28
C GLY A 378 24.10 -2.74 -11.91
N SER A 379 24.06 -1.40 -11.80
CA SER A 379 25.19 -0.59 -11.33
C SER A 379 25.55 -0.92 -9.88
N VAL A 380 26.84 -0.86 -9.54
CA VAL A 380 27.30 -1.06 -8.17
C VAL A 380 27.20 0.26 -7.41
N MET A 381 26.55 0.23 -6.24
CA MET A 381 26.44 1.37 -5.33
C MET A 381 27.81 1.76 -4.77
N ASP A 382 28.07 3.06 -4.70
CA ASP A 382 29.22 3.60 -3.99
C ASP A 382 28.86 4.76 -3.03
N ALA A 383 29.88 5.36 -2.41
CA ALA A 383 29.71 6.44 -1.46
C ALA A 383 29.18 7.74 -2.11
N ASP A 384 29.38 7.94 -3.41
CA ASP A 384 28.87 9.12 -4.13
C ASP A 384 27.35 9.05 -4.33
N ASP A 385 26.76 7.86 -4.43
CA ASP A 385 25.30 7.68 -4.46
C ASP A 385 24.65 8.07 -3.11
N VAL A 386 25.28 7.70 -1.99
CA VAL A 386 24.81 8.09 -0.65
C VAL A 386 24.90 9.60 -0.46
N VAL A 387 26.02 10.20 -0.86
CA VAL A 387 26.21 11.66 -0.85
C VAL A 387 25.15 12.35 -1.72
N TYR A 388 24.89 11.81 -2.91
CA TYR A 388 23.86 12.33 -3.82
C TYR A 388 22.47 12.28 -3.19
N SER A 389 22.10 11.14 -2.61
CA SER A 389 20.76 10.89 -2.05
C SER A 389 20.40 11.87 -0.93
N ILE A 390 21.29 12.05 0.04
CA ILE A 390 21.09 13.00 1.15
C ILE A 390 21.00 14.44 0.65
N ARG A 391 21.90 14.84 -0.27
CA ARG A 391 21.87 16.20 -0.84
C ARG A 391 20.61 16.46 -1.64
N ARG A 392 20.15 15.46 -2.40
CA ARG A 392 18.96 15.53 -3.23
C ARG A 392 17.70 15.80 -2.40
N VAL A 393 17.52 15.12 -1.27
CA VAL A 393 16.36 15.34 -0.37
C VAL A 393 16.29 16.81 0.07
N LEU A 394 17.41 17.35 0.56
CA LEU A 394 17.53 18.74 1.02
C LEU A 394 17.34 19.76 -0.10
N ALA A 395 17.84 19.42 -1.28
CA ALA A 395 17.71 20.23 -2.47
C ALA A 395 16.27 20.28 -3.00
N MET A 396 15.60 19.13 -3.02
CA MET A 396 14.24 19.04 -3.54
C MET A 396 13.29 19.81 -2.64
N HIS A 397 13.51 19.75 -1.32
CA HIS A 397 12.71 20.43 -0.30
C HIS A 397 11.22 20.35 -0.67
N ASP A 398 10.68 19.13 -0.72
CA ASP A 398 9.26 19.02 -0.95
C ASP A 398 8.53 19.43 0.33
N PRO A 399 7.80 20.56 0.35
CA PRO A 399 7.11 21.01 1.56
C PRO A 399 5.99 20.06 1.99
N ASN A 400 5.61 19.10 1.13
CA ASN A 400 4.62 18.07 1.41
C ASN A 400 5.23 16.67 1.56
N GLY A 401 6.54 16.52 1.37
CA GLY A 401 7.26 15.27 1.49
C GLY A 401 8.09 15.19 2.78
N PRO A 402 9.01 14.21 2.88
CA PRO A 402 9.76 13.95 4.11
C PRO A 402 11.01 14.82 4.32
N SER A 403 11.30 15.79 3.43
CA SER A 403 12.57 16.54 3.50
C SER A 403 12.76 17.32 4.81
N TRP A 404 11.66 17.72 5.45
CA TRP A 404 11.67 18.41 6.73
C TRP A 404 12.44 17.62 7.81
N ILE A 405 12.42 16.28 7.77
CA ILE A 405 13.08 15.38 8.73
C ILE A 405 14.59 15.62 8.72
N LEU A 406 15.19 15.78 7.54
CA LEU A 406 16.62 16.01 7.40
C LEU A 406 16.97 17.50 7.47
N GLU A 407 16.16 18.37 6.91
CA GLU A 407 16.44 19.81 6.88
C GLU A 407 16.54 20.44 8.26
N GLN A 408 15.74 19.99 9.22
CA GLN A 408 15.78 20.50 10.59
C GLN A 408 17.13 20.32 11.27
N VAL A 409 17.91 19.32 10.86
CA VAL A 409 19.17 18.95 11.52
C VAL A 409 20.39 19.12 10.62
N LEU A 410 20.24 19.04 9.30
CA LEU A 410 21.34 19.18 8.34
C LEU A 410 21.56 20.62 7.87
N THR A 411 20.49 21.39 7.68
CA THR A 411 20.57 22.75 7.12
C THR A 411 19.91 23.82 7.96
N ASN A 412 19.28 23.43 9.08
CA ASN A 412 18.42 24.29 9.89
C ASN A 412 17.37 25.04 9.03
N HIS A 413 16.68 24.29 8.18
CA HIS A 413 15.62 24.77 7.30
C HIS A 413 16.04 25.89 6.32
N VAL A 414 17.23 25.79 5.72
CA VAL A 414 17.72 26.75 4.70
C VAL A 414 16.69 27.02 3.60
N ALA A 415 15.85 26.03 3.30
CA ALA A 415 14.81 26.11 2.29
C ALA A 415 13.71 27.12 2.58
N ASN A 416 13.29 27.22 3.85
CA ASN A 416 12.23 28.13 4.27
C ASN A 416 12.62 29.60 4.03
N TYR A 417 13.92 29.91 4.02
CA TYR A 417 14.43 31.24 3.71
C TYR A 417 14.30 31.59 2.23
N MET A 418 14.44 30.62 1.33
CA MET A 418 14.32 30.86 -0.11
C MET A 418 12.89 31.25 -0.51
N VAL A 419 11.89 30.76 0.22
CA VAL A 419 10.47 31.12 0.04
C VAL A 419 10.17 32.50 0.62
N GLY A 420 10.81 32.84 1.75
CA GLY A 420 10.65 34.14 2.42
C GLY A 420 11.40 35.30 1.75
N CYS A 421 12.15 35.04 0.68
CA CYS A 421 13.07 35.99 0.05
C CYS A 421 12.91 35.98 -1.48
N GLY A 422 13.21 37.11 -2.13
CA GLY A 422 13.11 37.29 -3.57
C GLY A 422 11.84 38.01 -4.04
N PRO A 423 11.64 38.14 -5.37
CA PRO A 423 10.57 38.94 -5.97
C PRO A 423 9.15 38.46 -5.59
N GLN A 424 8.97 37.14 -5.43
CA GLN A 424 7.68 36.55 -5.03
C GLN A 424 7.30 36.91 -3.58
N ALA A 425 8.30 37.00 -2.69
CA ALA A 425 8.11 37.43 -1.31
C ALA A 425 8.22 38.96 -1.14
N ASN A 426 8.49 39.70 -2.23
CA ASN A 426 8.82 41.13 -2.24
C ASN A 426 9.84 41.52 -1.15
N ARG A 427 10.83 40.66 -0.88
CA ARG A 427 11.81 40.85 0.20
C ARG A 427 13.22 40.52 -0.29
N SER A 428 14.14 41.49 -0.21
CA SER A 428 15.56 41.23 -0.42
C SER A 428 16.16 40.63 0.85
N CYS A 429 16.83 39.49 0.74
CA CYS A 429 17.54 38.86 1.86
C CYS A 429 18.98 38.54 1.47
N THR A 430 19.85 38.56 2.47
CA THR A 430 21.29 38.36 2.35
C THR A 430 21.73 37.06 3.03
N LEU A 431 22.98 36.65 2.79
CA LEU A 431 23.58 35.52 3.48
C LEU A 431 23.62 35.75 4.99
N ALA A 432 23.82 36.99 5.44
CA ALA A 432 23.76 37.33 6.86
C ALA A 432 22.33 37.22 7.42
N ASP A 433 21.30 37.64 6.68
CA ASP A 433 19.91 37.49 7.15
C ASP A 433 19.55 36.02 7.40
N TYR A 434 19.99 35.12 6.50
CA TYR A 434 19.89 33.68 6.73
C TYR A 434 20.72 33.26 7.95
N ALA A 435 22.00 33.60 7.98
CA ALA A 435 22.92 33.14 9.01
C ALA A 435 22.48 33.59 10.41
N ASP A 436 22.08 34.84 10.59
CA ASP A 436 21.68 35.40 11.88
C ASP A 436 20.32 34.84 12.36
N THR A 437 19.44 34.46 11.43
CA THR A 437 18.15 33.85 11.78
C THR A 437 18.30 32.36 12.06
N ALA A 438 19.09 31.64 11.25
CA ALA A 438 19.32 30.21 11.40
C ALA A 438 20.33 29.90 12.52
N PHE A 439 21.27 30.79 12.80
CA PHE A 439 22.32 30.61 13.79
C PHE A 439 22.41 31.89 14.62
N PRO A 440 21.79 31.92 15.82
CA PRO A 440 21.68 33.13 16.64
C PRO A 440 23.00 33.85 16.92
N ALA A 441 24.13 33.14 16.89
CA ALA A 441 25.46 33.73 16.80
C ALA A 441 26.30 33.09 15.69
N ARG A 442 27.22 33.88 15.11
CA ARG A 442 28.17 33.40 14.08
C ARG A 442 29.01 32.20 14.52
N ALA A 443 29.34 32.13 15.82
CA ALA A 443 30.09 31.00 16.38
C ALA A 443 29.28 29.68 16.42
N ASP A 444 27.95 29.77 16.31
CA ASP A 444 27.06 28.61 16.27
C ASP A 444 26.95 28.00 14.86
N ILE A 445 27.41 28.72 13.82
CA ILE A 445 27.40 28.23 12.44
C ILE A 445 28.40 27.07 12.34
N PRO A 446 27.97 25.87 11.91
CA PRO A 446 28.87 24.75 11.68
C PRO A 446 29.98 25.15 10.70
N TRP A 447 31.22 24.77 11.01
CA TRP A 447 32.41 25.18 10.25
C TRP A 447 32.30 24.88 8.75
N ASN A 448 31.65 23.76 8.38
CA ASN A 448 31.41 23.32 7.01
C ASN A 448 30.44 24.25 6.27
N ILE A 449 29.37 24.70 6.93
CA ILE A 449 28.42 25.68 6.39
C ILE A 449 29.08 27.07 6.33
N GLN A 450 29.78 27.47 7.40
CA GLN A 450 30.48 28.75 7.47
C GLN A 450 31.47 28.89 6.31
N LYS A 451 32.26 27.85 6.03
CA LYS A 451 33.20 27.82 4.90
C LYS A 451 32.51 28.06 3.56
N VAL A 452 31.33 27.48 3.35
CA VAL A 452 30.52 27.71 2.14
C VAL A 452 30.03 29.15 2.07
N LEU A 453 29.48 29.69 3.16
CA LEU A 453 29.00 31.08 3.21
C LEU A 453 30.13 32.09 2.96
N GLU A 454 31.31 31.85 3.53
CA GLU A 454 32.50 32.68 3.33
C GLU A 454 33.04 32.60 1.90
N THR A 455 33.03 31.40 1.32
CA THR A 455 33.39 31.19 -0.10
C THR A 455 32.40 31.90 -1.03
N ALA A 456 31.10 31.76 -0.76
CA ALA A 456 30.04 32.45 -1.52
C ALA A 456 30.15 33.97 -1.42
N ALA A 457 30.68 34.49 -0.31
CA ALA A 457 30.91 35.92 -0.14
C ALA A 457 32.08 36.46 -1.00
N GLN A 458 33.00 35.61 -1.47
CA GLN A 458 34.15 35.98 -2.32
C GLN A 458 34.98 37.16 -1.76
N GLY A 459 35.16 37.23 -0.44
CA GLY A 459 35.87 38.32 0.24
C GLY A 459 35.08 39.63 0.39
N ALA A 460 33.84 39.70 -0.12
CA ALA A 460 32.90 40.77 0.21
C ALA A 460 32.22 40.49 1.57
N ALA A 461 31.57 41.52 2.14
CA ALA A 461 30.75 41.32 3.34
C ALA A 461 29.51 40.46 2.99
N TRP A 462 29.36 39.31 3.66
CA TRP A 462 28.20 38.42 3.54
C TRP A 462 26.85 39.10 3.82
N SER A 463 26.84 40.21 4.57
CA SER A 463 25.66 41.03 4.86
C SER A 463 25.12 41.81 3.67
N MET A 464 25.81 41.80 2.54
CA MET A 464 25.39 42.48 1.32
C MET A 464 25.17 41.50 0.15
N LYS A 465 25.52 40.22 0.32
CA LYS A 465 25.39 39.20 -0.73
C LYS A 465 24.02 38.56 -0.62
N PRO A 466 23.21 38.54 -1.70
CA PRO A 466 21.90 37.91 -1.65
C PRO A 466 22.02 36.40 -1.44
N MET A 467 21.17 35.83 -0.58
CA MET A 467 21.01 34.38 -0.50
C MET A 467 20.27 33.92 -1.75
N ASN A 468 20.98 33.23 -2.65
CA ASN A 468 20.43 32.74 -3.91
C ASN A 468 20.39 31.21 -3.93
N ARG A 469 19.71 30.66 -4.94
CA ARG A 469 19.54 29.21 -5.11
C ARG A 469 20.86 28.45 -5.11
N THR A 470 21.90 29.00 -5.75
CA THR A 470 23.22 28.38 -5.83
C THR A 470 23.90 28.28 -4.46
N VAL A 471 23.75 29.30 -3.61
CA VAL A 471 24.32 29.27 -2.25
C VAL A 471 23.54 28.34 -1.34
N ALA A 472 22.19 28.34 -1.40
CA ALA A 472 21.37 27.37 -0.67
C ALA A 472 21.72 25.92 -1.03
N TRP A 473 21.97 25.67 -2.32
CA TRP A 473 22.47 24.38 -2.80
C TRP A 473 23.85 24.03 -2.22
N ALA A 474 24.77 24.99 -2.20
CA ALA A 474 26.10 24.78 -1.63
C ALA A 474 26.03 24.48 -0.12
N VAL A 475 25.12 25.11 0.61
CA VAL A 475 24.86 24.80 2.03
C VAL A 475 24.42 23.33 2.17
N SER A 476 23.47 22.88 1.36
CA SER A 476 23.04 21.47 1.36
C SER A 476 24.20 20.52 0.99
N ASN A 477 25.05 20.90 0.04
CA ASN A 477 26.24 20.12 -0.31
C ASN A 477 27.26 19.99 0.83
N SER A 478 27.27 20.93 1.77
CA SER A 478 28.19 20.89 2.92
C SER A 478 27.77 19.91 4.02
N THR A 479 26.57 19.34 3.94
CA THR A 479 25.99 18.48 4.98
C THR A 479 26.50 17.05 4.97
N VAL A 480 27.04 16.59 3.84
CA VAL A 480 27.54 15.24 3.67
C VAL A 480 28.76 15.24 2.73
N GLU A 481 29.77 14.47 3.10
CA GLU A 481 31.01 14.31 2.31
C GLU A 481 31.46 12.85 2.26
N LYS A 482 32.14 12.48 1.17
CA LYS A 482 32.85 11.22 1.03
C LYS A 482 34.23 11.36 1.69
N ILE A 483 34.52 10.53 2.68
CA ILE A 483 35.78 10.55 3.45
C ILE A 483 36.57 9.26 3.23
N GLY A 484 37.02 9.06 1.99
CA GLY A 484 37.76 7.85 1.58
C GLY A 484 37.09 7.18 0.38
N THR A 485 37.37 5.90 0.16
CA THR A 485 36.83 5.16 -0.99
C THR A 485 35.38 4.70 -0.75
N ASN A 486 35.04 4.29 0.48
CA ASN A 486 33.74 3.71 0.83
C ASN A 486 33.18 4.26 2.16
N GLN A 487 33.59 5.44 2.59
CA GLN A 487 33.07 6.07 3.80
C GLN A 487 32.41 7.40 3.48
N VAL A 488 31.30 7.67 4.16
CA VAL A 488 30.61 8.96 4.12
C VAL A 488 30.53 9.52 5.52
N ARG A 489 30.63 10.85 5.63
CA ARG A 489 30.41 11.59 6.87
C ARG A 489 29.26 12.56 6.67
N ILE A 490 28.29 12.49 7.57
CA ILE A 490 27.17 13.42 7.65
C ILE A 490 27.40 14.37 8.82
N HIS A 491 27.20 15.66 8.58
CA HIS A 491 27.40 16.75 9.52
C HIS A 491 26.06 17.33 9.95
N LEU A 492 25.75 17.23 11.24
CA LEU A 492 24.58 17.85 11.84
C LEU A 492 24.91 19.25 12.34
N THR A 493 23.95 20.15 12.22
CA THR A 493 24.04 21.53 12.75
C THR A 493 24.02 21.58 14.28
N ARG A 494 23.39 20.57 14.90
CA ARG A 494 23.23 20.41 16.35
C ARG A 494 23.23 18.92 16.69
N PRO A 495 23.52 18.54 17.95
CA PRO A 495 23.31 17.16 18.40
C PRO A 495 21.83 16.79 18.21
N TYR A 496 21.56 15.58 17.72
CA TYR A 496 20.19 15.09 17.49
C TYR A 496 20.13 13.58 17.78
N PRO A 497 19.66 13.17 18.97
CA PRO A 497 19.62 11.76 19.37
C PRO A 497 18.82 10.86 18.43
N ALA A 498 17.83 11.40 17.72
CA ALA A 498 16.96 10.66 16.82
C ALA A 498 17.52 10.49 15.39
N PHE A 499 18.75 10.95 15.12
CA PHE A 499 19.29 10.98 13.76
C PHE A 499 19.31 9.59 13.11
N LEU A 500 19.81 8.57 13.81
CA LEU A 500 19.88 7.20 13.26
C LEU A 500 18.49 6.61 13.01
N GLN A 501 17.51 6.89 13.87
CA GLN A 501 16.12 6.46 13.70
C GLN A 501 15.49 7.16 12.50
N SER A 502 15.76 8.46 12.32
CA SER A 502 15.20 9.24 11.22
C SER A 502 15.70 8.80 9.85
N ILE A 503 17.00 8.48 9.70
CA ILE A 503 17.55 7.96 8.44
C ILE A 503 17.26 6.47 8.21
N ALA A 504 16.70 5.78 9.21
CA ALA A 504 16.17 4.43 9.03
C ALA A 504 14.81 4.44 8.32
N PHE A 505 14.15 5.59 8.22
CA PHE A 505 12.96 5.79 7.40
C PHE A 505 13.32 6.01 5.93
N THR A 506 12.34 5.91 5.02
CA THR A 506 12.54 6.02 3.55
C THR A 506 13.16 7.35 3.10
N VAL A 507 13.11 8.40 3.92
CA VAL A 507 13.85 9.66 3.67
C VAL A 507 15.37 9.45 3.59
N GLY A 508 15.90 8.41 4.25
CA GLY A 508 17.30 8.01 4.22
C GLY A 508 17.65 7.02 3.10
N SER A 509 16.72 6.75 2.18
CA SER A 509 16.92 5.81 1.08
C SER A 509 18.05 6.24 0.16
N VAL A 510 18.86 5.27 -0.27
CA VAL A 510 19.93 5.49 -1.25
C VAL A 510 19.35 5.29 -2.66
N VAL A 511 19.59 6.29 -3.51
CA VAL A 511 19.09 6.39 -4.89
C VAL A 511 20.29 6.43 -5.84
N GLU A 512 20.25 5.63 -6.91
CA GLU A 512 21.29 5.64 -7.92
C GLU A 512 21.33 6.99 -8.65
N LYS A 513 22.49 7.66 -8.57
CA LYS A 513 22.68 8.97 -9.19
C LYS A 513 22.52 8.94 -10.71
N ALA A 514 23.03 7.89 -11.36
CA ALA A 514 22.98 7.78 -12.82
C ALA A 514 21.56 7.53 -13.33
N CYS A 515 20.79 6.67 -12.65
CA CYS A 515 19.40 6.36 -13.00
C CYS A 515 18.46 7.56 -12.77
N ALA A 516 18.62 8.26 -11.64
CA ALA A 516 17.83 9.45 -11.33
C ALA A 516 18.11 10.64 -12.28
N GLY A 517 19.17 10.55 -13.08
CA GLY A 517 19.62 11.57 -14.02
C GLY A 517 20.33 12.76 -13.33
N PRO A 518 20.91 13.68 -14.12
CA PRO A 518 21.49 14.91 -13.61
C PRO A 518 20.37 15.82 -13.08
N TRP A 519 20.06 15.66 -11.80
CA TRP A 519 19.04 16.45 -11.13
C TRP A 519 19.70 17.46 -10.18
N ASP A 520 19.64 18.75 -10.53
CA ASP A 520 20.30 19.86 -9.84
C ASP A 520 19.32 21.03 -9.50
N TYR A 521 18.02 20.74 -9.43
CA TYR A 521 16.99 21.80 -9.38
C TYR A 521 16.33 21.95 -8.01
N TRP A 522 16.76 22.94 -7.22
CA TRP A 522 16.09 23.32 -5.96
C TRP A 522 14.56 23.43 -6.10
N GLY A 523 13.77 22.75 -5.26
CA GLY A 523 12.31 22.91 -5.20
C GLY A 523 11.51 22.23 -6.32
N ILE A 524 12.09 21.31 -7.11
CA ILE A 524 11.39 20.67 -8.24
C ILE A 524 11.41 19.14 -8.10
N ARG A 525 10.25 18.47 -8.08
CA ARG A 525 10.23 17.00 -8.07
C ARG A 525 10.93 16.40 -9.29
N ASN A 526 11.55 15.24 -9.11
CA ASN A 526 12.12 14.47 -10.22
C ASN A 526 11.00 13.64 -10.87
N ASP A 527 10.65 13.95 -12.11
CA ASP A 527 9.57 13.31 -12.85
C ASP A 527 9.79 11.81 -13.06
N ILE A 528 11.04 11.39 -13.33
CA ILE A 528 11.39 9.98 -13.52
C ILE A 528 11.03 9.16 -12.28
N LEU A 529 11.50 9.61 -11.11
CA LEU A 529 11.27 8.92 -9.85
C LEU A 529 9.86 9.11 -9.31
N ASP A 530 9.18 10.22 -9.64
CA ASP A 530 7.83 10.49 -9.15
C ASP A 530 6.82 9.46 -9.66
N ARG A 531 6.95 9.00 -10.93
CA ARG A 531 5.94 8.13 -11.56
C ARG A 531 6.43 7.06 -12.53
N HIS A 532 7.67 7.07 -12.97
CA HIS A 532 8.06 6.32 -14.18
C HIS A 532 8.97 5.12 -13.89
N ARG A 533 9.83 5.22 -12.88
CA ARG A 533 10.79 4.17 -12.56
C ARG A 533 11.30 4.35 -11.14
N ASP A 534 11.73 3.27 -10.52
CA ASP A 534 12.57 3.35 -9.34
C ASP A 534 14.09 3.37 -9.69
N CYS A 535 14.91 3.71 -8.70
CA CYS A 535 16.37 3.65 -8.81
C CYS A 535 16.99 3.10 -7.50
N GLY A 536 16.37 2.05 -6.96
CA GLY A 536 16.68 1.49 -5.64
C GLY A 536 17.59 0.26 -5.65
N THR A 537 17.82 -0.30 -4.46
CA THR A 537 18.66 -1.50 -4.21
C THR A 537 17.90 -2.63 -3.51
N GLY A 538 16.58 -2.46 -3.31
CA GLY A 538 15.74 -3.34 -2.52
C GLY A 538 15.61 -4.76 -3.09
N PRO A 539 14.92 -5.65 -2.36
CA PRO A 539 14.64 -7.01 -2.83
C PRO A 539 13.65 -7.06 -4.00
N PHE A 540 12.90 -5.98 -4.26
CA PHE A 540 11.95 -5.88 -5.36
C PHE A 540 12.14 -4.59 -6.16
N GLU A 541 11.92 -4.64 -7.47
CA GLU A 541 11.98 -3.51 -8.39
C GLU A 541 10.59 -3.16 -8.93
N LEU A 542 10.35 -1.90 -9.30
CA LEU A 542 9.06 -1.47 -9.83
C LEU A 542 8.88 -2.00 -11.26
N SER A 543 7.89 -2.87 -11.44
CA SER A 543 7.47 -3.34 -12.76
C SER A 543 6.53 -2.33 -13.41
N THR A 544 5.45 -1.98 -12.72
CA THR A 544 4.45 -1.02 -13.23
C THR A 544 3.59 -0.44 -12.11
N TRP A 545 3.15 0.81 -12.29
CA TRP A 545 2.08 1.42 -11.51
C TRP A 545 0.97 1.88 -12.46
N VAL A 546 -0.22 1.32 -12.23
CA VAL A 546 -1.44 1.70 -12.94
C VAL A 546 -2.37 2.35 -11.90
N PRO A 547 -2.47 3.69 -11.89
CA PRO A 547 -3.23 4.42 -10.88
C PRO A 547 -4.67 3.92 -10.77
N ASN A 548 -5.17 3.84 -9.54
CA ASN A 548 -6.49 3.29 -9.22
C ASN A 548 -6.73 1.82 -9.58
N GLN A 549 -5.68 1.04 -9.90
CA GLN A 549 -5.78 -0.40 -10.12
C GLN A 549 -4.72 -1.17 -9.34
N ALA A 550 -3.44 -1.00 -9.66
CA ALA A 550 -2.40 -1.84 -9.09
C ALA A 550 -0.99 -1.23 -9.14
N VAL A 551 -0.15 -1.62 -8.18
CA VAL A 551 1.31 -1.52 -8.24
C VAL A 551 1.88 -2.95 -8.30
N VAL A 552 2.79 -3.20 -9.24
CA VAL A 552 3.44 -4.51 -9.42
C VAL A 552 4.94 -4.34 -9.22
N LEU A 553 5.51 -5.20 -8.38
CA LEU A 553 6.93 -5.27 -8.09
C LEU A 553 7.49 -6.64 -8.47
N ASP A 554 8.58 -6.68 -9.21
CA ASP A 554 9.27 -7.91 -9.61
C ASP A 554 10.44 -8.17 -8.64
N ARG A 555 10.76 -9.44 -8.38
CA ARG A 555 11.93 -9.77 -7.55
C ARG A 555 13.22 -9.35 -8.23
N PHE A 556 14.08 -8.66 -7.49
CA PHE A 556 15.43 -8.35 -7.96
C PHE A 556 16.39 -9.52 -7.73
N ASP A 557 16.63 -10.33 -8.76
CA ASP A 557 17.46 -11.55 -8.68
C ASP A 557 18.93 -11.31 -8.33
N GLN A 558 19.40 -10.06 -8.41
CA GLN A 558 20.77 -9.66 -8.03
C GLN A 558 20.84 -8.96 -6.67
N TYR A 559 19.78 -9.07 -5.86
CA TYR A 559 19.73 -8.51 -4.51
C TYR A 559 20.92 -9.01 -3.67
N TRP A 560 21.54 -8.10 -2.93
CA TRP A 560 22.79 -8.37 -2.20
C TRP A 560 22.58 -9.21 -0.93
N GLY A 561 21.37 -9.23 -0.39
CA GLY A 561 20.98 -10.03 0.76
C GLY A 561 20.49 -11.43 0.38
N THR A 562 19.68 -12.03 1.25
CA THR A 562 18.98 -13.28 0.90
C THR A 562 17.92 -12.98 -0.16
N LEU A 563 17.84 -13.82 -1.19
CA LEU A 563 16.84 -13.65 -2.25
C LEU A 563 15.41 -13.79 -1.69
N ALA A 564 14.49 -12.94 -2.15
CA ALA A 564 13.08 -13.04 -1.78
C ALA A 564 12.48 -14.37 -2.31
N PRO A 565 11.66 -15.09 -1.52
CA PRO A 565 11.03 -16.33 -1.98
C PRO A 565 10.01 -16.12 -3.10
N LEU A 566 9.33 -14.97 -3.12
CA LEU A 566 8.35 -14.58 -4.11
C LEU A 566 9.03 -14.00 -5.35
N GLU A 567 8.49 -14.29 -6.53
CA GLU A 567 8.98 -13.74 -7.80
C GLU A 567 8.31 -12.40 -8.15
N GLU A 568 7.10 -12.16 -7.64
CA GLU A 568 6.33 -10.95 -7.92
C GLU A 568 5.45 -10.58 -6.71
N VAL A 569 5.22 -9.29 -6.51
CA VAL A 569 4.27 -8.73 -5.54
C VAL A 569 3.29 -7.84 -6.29
N ARG A 570 2.00 -8.00 -6.01
CA ARG A 570 0.92 -7.17 -6.54
C ARG A 570 0.18 -6.49 -5.40
N ILE A 571 0.08 -5.17 -5.46
CA ILE A 571 -0.71 -4.35 -4.54
C ILE A 571 -1.91 -3.84 -5.33
N GLU A 572 -3.04 -4.53 -5.20
CA GLU A 572 -4.29 -4.23 -5.89
C GLU A 572 -5.12 -3.20 -5.10
N LYS A 573 -5.86 -2.34 -5.80
CA LYS A 573 -6.71 -1.31 -5.20
C LYS A 573 -8.19 -1.66 -5.31
N ALA A 574 -8.87 -1.67 -4.16
CA ALA A 574 -10.33 -1.70 -4.08
C ALA A 574 -10.79 -0.86 -2.88
N ASN A 575 -11.56 0.21 -3.12
CA ASN A 575 -12.02 1.10 -2.05
C ASN A 575 -13.11 0.46 -1.16
N ASP A 576 -13.94 -0.40 -1.75
CA ASP A 576 -14.97 -1.16 -1.04
C ASP A 576 -14.37 -2.32 -0.23
N VAL A 577 -14.68 -2.37 1.07
CA VAL A 577 -14.14 -3.38 1.99
C VAL A 577 -14.67 -4.78 1.74
N ILE A 578 -15.95 -4.92 1.36
CA ILE A 578 -16.56 -6.22 1.01
C ILE A 578 -15.84 -6.83 -0.20
N THR A 579 -15.48 -6.02 -1.19
CA THR A 579 -14.67 -6.47 -2.33
C THR A 579 -13.30 -7.02 -1.88
N ARG A 580 -12.63 -6.32 -0.95
CA ARG A 580 -11.34 -6.78 -0.40
C ARG A 580 -11.47 -8.09 0.40
N GLU A 581 -12.53 -8.23 1.17
CA GLU A 581 -12.87 -9.48 1.87
C GLU A 581 -13.09 -10.63 0.90
N PHE A 582 -13.88 -10.40 -0.16
CA PHE A 582 -14.17 -11.44 -1.15
C PHE A 582 -12.92 -11.89 -1.90
N MET A 583 -12.07 -10.96 -2.33
CA MET A 583 -10.77 -11.28 -2.91
C MET A 583 -9.90 -12.13 -1.97
N LEU A 584 -9.93 -11.87 -0.66
CA LEU A 584 -9.22 -12.67 0.33
C LEU A 584 -9.86 -14.06 0.54
N LEU A 585 -11.19 -14.16 0.56
CA LEU A 585 -11.87 -15.44 0.76
C LEU A 585 -11.67 -16.40 -0.43
N SER A 586 -11.75 -15.85 -1.65
CA SER A 586 -11.57 -16.58 -2.90
C SER A 586 -10.11 -16.97 -3.18
N GLY A 587 -9.16 -16.32 -2.48
CA GLY A 587 -7.73 -16.45 -2.70
C GLY A 587 -7.20 -15.66 -3.90
N ASP A 588 -8.00 -14.74 -4.46
CA ASP A 588 -7.52 -13.73 -5.42
C ASP A 588 -6.52 -12.76 -4.76
N ALA A 589 -6.61 -12.58 -3.44
CA ALA A 589 -5.62 -11.91 -2.61
C ALA A 589 -5.10 -12.83 -1.48
N ASP A 590 -3.85 -12.64 -1.13
CA ASP A 590 -3.14 -13.32 -0.04
C ASP A 590 -3.26 -12.57 1.30
N ALA A 591 -3.41 -11.25 1.25
CA ALA A 591 -3.71 -10.39 2.39
C ALA A 591 -4.61 -9.23 1.98
N ALA A 592 -5.41 -8.71 2.93
CA ALA A 592 -6.32 -7.61 2.68
C ALA A 592 -6.35 -6.61 3.83
N ALA A 593 -6.43 -5.32 3.49
CA ALA A 593 -6.70 -4.25 4.44
C ALA A 593 -8.19 -4.30 4.88
N ILE A 594 -8.47 -4.95 6.00
CA ILE A 594 -9.83 -5.04 6.57
C ILE A 594 -10.02 -3.92 7.60
N ASN A 595 -11.06 -3.10 7.41
CA ASN A 595 -11.35 -1.98 8.31
C ASN A 595 -11.82 -2.51 9.68
N ARG A 596 -11.62 -1.73 10.74
CA ARG A 596 -11.90 -2.23 12.09
C ARG A 596 -13.38 -2.45 12.37
N ASP A 597 -14.25 -1.68 11.72
CA ASP A 597 -15.70 -1.86 11.76
C ASP A 597 -16.17 -3.17 11.05
N HIS A 598 -15.33 -3.70 10.16
CA HIS A 598 -15.54 -4.95 9.42
C HIS A 598 -14.74 -6.14 9.99
N GLN A 599 -14.05 -5.97 11.12
CA GLN A 599 -13.22 -7.05 11.68
C GLN A 599 -14.03 -8.34 11.96
N PHE A 600 -15.31 -8.19 12.30
CA PHE A 600 -16.18 -9.30 12.64
C PHE A 600 -16.75 -10.02 11.43
N ASP A 601 -16.47 -9.57 10.20
CA ASP A 601 -16.79 -10.31 8.99
C ASP A 601 -15.79 -11.44 8.76
N VAL A 602 -14.55 -11.27 9.26
CA VAL A 602 -13.46 -12.25 9.16
C VAL A 602 -13.10 -12.89 10.51
N MET A 603 -13.57 -12.34 11.63
CA MET A 603 -13.22 -12.76 12.99
C MET A 603 -14.45 -13.05 13.85
N ASN A 604 -14.37 -14.08 14.69
CA ASN A 604 -15.36 -14.37 15.71
C ASN A 604 -15.21 -13.40 16.90
N PRO A 605 -16.25 -13.22 17.74
CA PRO A 605 -16.17 -12.39 18.94
C PRO A 605 -15.07 -12.81 19.94
N ASP A 606 -14.62 -14.06 19.91
CA ASP A 606 -13.52 -14.58 20.74
C ASP A 606 -12.12 -14.25 20.19
N GLY A 607 -12.04 -13.60 19.02
CA GLY A 607 -10.79 -13.22 18.36
C GLY A 607 -10.21 -14.27 17.42
N THR A 608 -10.85 -15.43 17.25
CA THR A 608 -10.43 -16.45 16.28
C THR A 608 -10.92 -16.14 14.86
N PRO A 609 -10.23 -16.58 13.79
CA PRO A 609 -10.73 -16.42 12.42
C PRO A 609 -12.08 -17.14 12.21
N ARG A 610 -13.00 -16.50 11.47
CA ARG A 610 -14.26 -17.13 11.04
C ARG A 610 -14.07 -18.23 10.01
N TYR A 611 -13.03 -18.09 9.20
CA TYR A 611 -12.71 -19.00 8.11
C TYR A 611 -11.38 -19.68 8.42
N THR A 612 -11.35 -21.01 8.33
CA THR A 612 -10.13 -21.82 8.56
C THR A 612 -9.04 -21.55 7.53
N SER A 613 -9.38 -20.89 6.42
CA SER A 613 -8.46 -20.43 5.40
C SER A 613 -7.76 -19.11 5.74
N LEU A 614 -8.12 -18.45 6.86
CA LEU A 614 -7.56 -17.18 7.27
C LEU A 614 -6.71 -17.29 8.53
N ARG A 615 -5.69 -16.44 8.60
CA ARG A 615 -4.89 -16.16 9.80
C ARG A 615 -5.04 -14.68 10.15
N ILE A 616 -5.23 -14.40 11.44
CA ILE A 616 -5.38 -13.04 11.96
C ILE A 616 -4.27 -12.77 12.96
N VAL A 617 -3.54 -11.67 12.76
CA VAL A 617 -2.57 -11.13 13.72
C VAL A 617 -3.04 -9.74 14.14
N LYS A 618 -3.28 -9.54 15.44
CA LYS A 618 -3.96 -8.33 15.92
C LYS A 618 -3.48 -7.87 17.30
N ASP A 619 -3.98 -6.70 17.68
CA ASP A 619 -3.83 -6.08 18.99
C ASP A 619 -2.37 -5.81 19.40
N ARG A 620 -1.45 -5.77 18.43
CA ARG A 620 -0.06 -5.37 18.64
C ARG A 620 0.03 -3.85 18.80
N PRO A 621 1.02 -3.32 19.54
CA PRO A 621 1.15 -1.89 19.79
C PRO A 621 1.54 -1.15 18.50
N SER A 622 0.55 -0.66 17.75
CA SER A 622 0.79 0.27 16.64
C SER A 622 1.02 1.68 17.19
N PHE A 623 1.67 2.49 16.38
CA PHE A 623 2.00 3.89 16.67
C PHE A 623 1.20 4.84 15.79
N ASP A 624 0.06 4.36 15.31
CA ASP A 624 -0.82 5.13 14.45
C ASP A 624 -1.76 5.92 15.34
N VAL A 625 -1.69 7.25 15.25
CA VAL A 625 -2.53 8.19 15.99
C VAL A 625 -3.52 8.84 15.04
N THR A 626 -4.77 8.98 15.45
CA THR A 626 -5.83 9.57 14.61
C THR A 626 -6.45 10.77 15.32
N VAL A 627 -6.56 11.90 14.61
CA VAL A 627 -6.91 13.20 15.19
C VAL A 627 -7.78 14.03 14.26
N PHE A 628 -8.60 14.92 14.83
CA PHE A 628 -9.10 16.06 14.07
C PHE A 628 -8.19 17.28 14.22
N GLY A 629 -7.84 17.92 13.11
CA GLY A 629 -7.08 19.17 13.11
C GLY A 629 -7.96 20.39 12.91
N TYR A 630 -7.96 21.30 13.88
CA TYR A 630 -8.76 22.52 13.85
C TYR A 630 -8.08 23.60 13.01
N ASN A 631 -8.52 23.82 11.77
CA ASN A 631 -7.90 24.79 10.90
C ASN A 631 -8.24 26.23 11.33
N GLN A 632 -7.28 26.87 11.99
CA GLN A 632 -7.38 28.20 12.58
C GLN A 632 -7.25 29.32 11.53
N ALA A 633 -6.89 28.97 10.29
CA ALA A 633 -6.71 29.88 9.16
C ALA A 633 -7.20 29.24 7.86
N ILE A 634 -8.52 29.00 7.78
CA ILE A 634 -9.16 28.29 6.66
C ILE A 634 -8.97 29.08 5.37
N ASN A 635 -8.43 28.42 4.35
CA ASN A 635 -8.41 28.99 3.01
C ASN A 635 -9.76 28.75 2.34
N GLY A 636 -10.69 29.71 2.49
CA GLY A 636 -12.05 29.62 1.95
C GLY A 636 -12.14 29.36 0.44
N SER A 637 -11.10 29.68 -0.34
CA SER A 637 -11.07 29.43 -1.78
C SER A 637 -10.71 27.99 -2.15
N ALA A 638 -10.20 27.20 -1.20
CA ALA A 638 -9.83 25.80 -1.37
C ALA A 638 -10.83 24.83 -0.72
N VAL A 639 -11.88 25.34 -0.07
CA VAL A 639 -12.92 24.50 0.56
C VAL A 639 -13.81 23.90 -0.54
N PRO A 640 -13.98 22.55 -0.59
CA PRO A 640 -14.80 21.91 -1.62
C PRO A 640 -16.27 22.37 -1.61
N ASP A 641 -16.84 22.55 -0.42
CA ASP A 641 -18.19 23.07 -0.21
C ASP A 641 -18.18 24.55 0.20
N ARG A 642 -19.34 25.21 0.09
CA ARG A 642 -19.48 26.62 0.50
C ARG A 642 -19.13 26.75 1.99
N LEU A 643 -18.14 27.58 2.30
CA LEU A 643 -17.79 27.90 3.69
C LEU A 643 -18.82 28.90 4.27
N GLU A 644 -19.56 28.47 5.28
CA GLU A 644 -20.60 29.28 5.95
C GLU A 644 -20.16 29.85 7.30
N VAL A 645 -18.97 29.47 7.76
CA VAL A 645 -18.30 30.04 8.94
C VAL A 645 -17.16 30.99 8.54
N PRO A 646 -16.73 31.93 9.40
CA PRO A 646 -15.55 32.74 9.13
C PRO A 646 -14.30 31.87 8.96
N ALA A 647 -13.34 32.33 8.14
CA ALA A 647 -12.07 31.63 7.95
C ALA A 647 -11.26 31.42 9.25
N THR A 648 -11.54 32.24 10.27
CA THR A 648 -10.95 32.20 11.60
C THR A 648 -11.83 31.46 12.61
N PHE A 649 -12.83 30.67 12.17
CA PHE A 649 -13.78 30.00 13.06
C PHE A 649 -13.08 29.21 14.20
N PHE A 650 -12.04 28.46 13.86
CA PHE A 650 -11.27 27.69 14.83
C PHE A 650 -10.10 28.44 15.48
N SER A 651 -9.88 29.73 15.18
CA SER A 651 -8.86 30.50 15.92
C SER A 651 -9.28 30.75 17.37
N ASP A 652 -10.59 30.75 17.63
CA ASP A 652 -11.15 30.84 18.98
C ASP A 652 -11.00 29.50 19.72
N ILE A 653 -10.30 29.54 20.86
CA ILE A 653 -10.08 28.35 21.69
C ILE A 653 -11.38 27.79 22.28
N HIS A 654 -12.37 28.64 22.54
CA HIS A 654 -13.66 28.21 23.08
C HIS A 654 -14.44 27.36 22.07
N VAL A 655 -14.33 27.67 20.76
CA VAL A 655 -14.87 26.80 19.71
C VAL A 655 -14.16 25.44 19.71
N ARG A 656 -12.83 25.43 19.77
CA ARG A 656 -12.05 24.17 19.77
C ARG A 656 -12.35 23.30 20.99
N ARG A 657 -12.49 23.89 22.17
CA ARG A 657 -12.88 23.17 23.39
C ARG A 657 -14.31 22.64 23.32
N ALA A 658 -15.26 23.45 22.80
CA ALA A 658 -16.62 22.99 22.60
C ALA A 658 -16.69 21.77 21.66
N PHE A 659 -15.92 21.77 20.56
CA PHE A 659 -15.84 20.62 19.65
C PHE A 659 -15.22 19.39 20.32
N SER A 660 -14.15 19.56 21.10
CA SER A 660 -13.51 18.45 21.81
C SER A 660 -14.42 17.85 22.89
N ASP A 661 -15.13 18.68 23.66
CA ASP A 661 -16.08 18.22 24.69
C ASP A 661 -17.36 17.63 24.08
N ALA A 662 -17.71 17.97 22.83
CA ALA A 662 -18.87 17.43 22.13
C ALA A 662 -18.62 16.05 21.51
N PHE A 663 -17.38 15.57 21.41
CA PHE A 663 -17.10 14.27 20.81
C PHE A 663 -17.32 13.12 21.79
N ASP A 664 -18.13 12.13 21.41
CA ASP A 664 -18.35 10.91 22.20
C ASP A 664 -17.19 9.91 22.07
N TYR A 665 -16.13 10.14 22.86
CA TYR A 665 -14.93 9.29 22.87
C TYR A 665 -15.23 7.83 23.21
N ASP A 666 -16.06 7.57 24.23
CA ASP A 666 -16.39 6.22 24.66
C ASP A 666 -17.27 5.53 23.61
N GLY A 667 -18.26 6.24 23.05
CA GLY A 667 -19.08 5.74 21.94
C GLY A 667 -18.26 5.41 20.69
N PHE A 668 -17.27 6.24 20.34
CA PHE A 668 -16.35 5.96 19.24
C PHE A 668 -15.45 4.74 19.55
N MET A 669 -14.88 4.66 20.76
CA MET A 669 -14.09 3.48 21.17
C MET A 669 -14.92 2.20 21.10
N ASP A 670 -16.13 2.20 21.64
CA ASP A 670 -16.93 0.99 21.83
C ASP A 670 -17.62 0.53 20.55
N ASN A 671 -18.14 1.47 19.74
CA ASN A 671 -19.00 1.16 18.60
C ASN A 671 -18.31 1.30 17.24
N VAL A 672 -17.22 2.06 17.13
CA VAL A 672 -16.50 2.25 15.86
C VAL A 672 -15.21 1.43 15.85
N THR A 673 -14.38 1.56 16.89
CA THR A 673 -13.12 0.82 16.96
C THR A 673 -13.26 -0.53 17.63
N PHE A 674 -14.37 -0.78 18.34
CA PHE A 674 -14.60 -1.96 19.17
C PHE A 674 -13.46 -2.23 20.17
N LYS A 675 -13.07 -1.19 20.92
CA LYS A 675 -12.02 -1.22 21.97
C LYS A 675 -10.63 -1.60 21.46
N SER A 676 -10.36 -1.28 20.21
CA SER A 676 -9.17 -1.73 19.49
C SER A 676 -8.09 -0.66 19.40
N GLY A 677 -7.99 0.09 20.48
CA GLY A 677 -7.16 1.26 20.59
C GLY A 677 -7.28 1.85 21.98
N ILE A 678 -6.67 3.01 22.17
CA ILE A 678 -6.76 3.81 23.39
C ILE A 678 -6.99 5.27 23.02
N GLN A 679 -7.75 6.00 23.84
CA GLN A 679 -7.90 7.43 23.67
C GLN A 679 -6.54 8.14 23.81
N LEU A 680 -6.29 9.11 22.93
CA LEU A 680 -5.04 9.87 22.93
C LEU A 680 -4.99 10.86 24.08
N ARG A 681 -3.76 11.05 24.60
CA ARG A 681 -3.42 12.05 25.63
C ARG A 681 -2.61 13.22 25.05
N GLY A 682 -2.48 13.29 23.74
CA GLY A 682 -1.62 14.23 23.02
C GLY A 682 -0.98 13.59 21.79
N PRO A 683 0.04 14.24 21.21
CA PRO A 683 0.64 13.81 19.95
C PRO A 683 1.44 12.52 20.07
N ILE A 684 2.21 12.34 21.14
CA ILE A 684 3.11 11.19 21.30
C ILE A 684 2.29 9.91 21.56
N ALA A 685 2.51 8.87 20.77
CA ALA A 685 1.88 7.56 20.96
C ALA A 685 2.43 6.81 22.19
N LYS A 686 1.57 6.02 22.85
CA LYS A 686 1.98 5.13 23.93
C LYS A 686 2.93 4.05 23.38
N GLY A 687 4.12 3.96 23.98
CA GLY A 687 5.19 3.04 23.57
C GLY A 687 6.40 3.77 23.00
N ILE A 688 6.24 5.04 22.60
CA ILE A 688 7.33 5.95 22.29
C ILE A 688 7.84 6.58 23.60
N PRO A 689 9.17 6.76 23.78
CA PRO A 689 9.73 7.54 24.90
C PRO A 689 9.03 8.91 25.05
N GLY A 690 9.07 9.55 26.21
CA GLY A 690 8.40 10.86 26.38
C GLY A 690 6.86 10.86 26.37
N TYR A 691 6.17 9.72 26.20
CA TYR A 691 4.73 9.63 26.43
C TYR A 691 4.37 10.01 27.88
N ASN A 692 3.34 10.86 28.08
CA ASN A 692 2.86 11.25 29.40
C ASN A 692 1.49 10.62 29.72
N MET A 693 1.48 9.63 30.62
CA MET A 693 0.23 9.00 31.07
C MET A 693 -0.60 9.92 31.99
N SER A 694 0.00 10.96 32.57
CA SER A 694 -0.67 11.88 33.51
C SER A 694 -1.43 13.01 32.84
N THR A 695 -1.24 13.26 31.53
CA THR A 695 -2.00 14.29 30.80
C THR A 695 -3.49 13.95 30.84
N PRO A 696 -4.39 14.85 31.27
CA PRO A 696 -5.83 14.58 31.34
C PRO A 696 -6.43 14.19 29.98
N LEU A 697 -7.45 13.33 30.01
CA LEU A 697 -8.26 13.02 28.83
C LEU A 697 -9.39 14.04 28.69
N PHE A 698 -9.72 14.39 27.46
CA PHE A 698 -11.01 14.99 27.16
C PHE A 698 -12.11 13.95 27.38
N THR A 699 -13.29 14.39 27.79
CA THR A 699 -14.45 13.52 28.04
C THR A 699 -15.65 14.13 27.37
N TYR A 700 -16.51 13.28 26.81
CA TYR A 700 -17.80 13.74 26.28
C TYR A 700 -18.63 14.43 27.37
N ASN A 701 -18.91 15.71 27.19
CA ASN A 701 -19.62 16.53 28.16
C ASN A 701 -20.32 17.71 27.49
N LEU A 702 -21.59 17.49 27.08
CA LEU A 702 -22.39 18.53 26.42
C LEU A 702 -22.55 19.81 27.27
N THR A 703 -22.63 19.70 28.60
CA THR A 703 -22.74 20.87 29.47
C THR A 703 -21.47 21.73 29.43
N ARG A 704 -20.28 21.11 29.40
CA ARG A 704 -19.01 21.84 29.22
C ARG A 704 -18.89 22.40 27.82
N ALA A 705 -19.22 21.61 26.80
CA ALA A 705 -19.24 22.08 25.42
C ALA A 705 -20.15 23.31 25.23
N ALA A 706 -21.33 23.30 25.85
CA ALA A 706 -22.25 24.44 25.87
C ALA A 706 -21.67 25.65 26.62
N ALA A 707 -20.99 25.43 27.76
CA ALA A 707 -20.35 26.50 28.51
C ALA A 707 -19.21 27.19 27.73
N GLU A 708 -18.43 26.40 26.99
CA GLU A 708 -17.40 26.90 26.07
C GLU A 708 -18.04 27.66 24.90
N LEU A 709 -19.04 27.08 24.23
CA LEU A 709 -19.69 27.72 23.08
C LEU A 709 -20.38 29.05 23.46
N ARG A 710 -20.91 29.19 24.69
CA ARG A 710 -21.48 30.45 25.24
C ARG A 710 -20.49 31.61 25.31
N GLN A 711 -19.18 31.33 25.31
CA GLN A 711 -18.15 32.37 25.24
C GLN A 711 -18.00 32.95 23.82
N THR A 712 -18.73 32.41 22.84
CA THR A 712 -18.63 32.77 21.43
C THR A 712 -19.97 33.31 20.89
N PRO A 713 -19.96 34.09 19.79
CA PRO A 713 -21.20 34.51 19.13
C PRO A 713 -22.05 33.34 18.61
N TYR A 714 -21.40 32.20 18.32
CA TYR A 714 -22.02 31.02 17.72
C TYR A 714 -23.00 30.30 18.64
N TRP A 715 -22.97 30.58 19.96
CA TRP A 715 -24.02 30.12 20.86
C TRP A 715 -25.40 30.56 20.41
N THR A 716 -25.53 31.80 19.92
CA THR A 716 -26.85 32.35 19.53
C THR A 716 -27.08 32.19 18.03
N THR A 717 -26.05 32.42 17.20
CA THR A 717 -26.21 32.38 15.75
C THR A 717 -26.24 30.95 15.18
N GLY A 718 -25.68 29.98 15.90
CA GLY A 718 -25.38 28.67 15.33
C GLY A 718 -24.30 28.73 14.26
N PHE A 719 -24.12 27.62 13.52
CA PHE A 719 -23.18 27.50 12.41
C PHE A 719 -23.48 26.28 11.51
N ASN A 720 -22.98 26.32 10.28
CA ASN A 720 -23.00 25.20 9.34
C ASN A 720 -21.56 24.89 8.88
N ILE A 721 -21.18 23.62 8.94
CA ILE A 721 -19.82 23.17 8.58
C ILE A 721 -19.84 21.76 8.00
N THR A 722 -18.98 21.49 7.02
CA THR A 722 -18.78 20.14 6.47
C THR A 722 -17.51 19.51 7.03
N LEU A 723 -17.63 18.26 7.50
CA LEU A 723 -16.53 17.38 7.86
C LEU A 723 -16.17 16.51 6.66
N TYR A 724 -14.87 16.34 6.39
CA TYR A 724 -14.40 15.51 5.28
C TYR A 724 -13.65 14.29 5.80
N TYR A 725 -13.78 13.19 5.08
CA TYR A 725 -12.98 11.97 5.29
C TYR A 725 -12.49 11.44 3.94
N ASN A 726 -11.49 10.56 3.96
CA ASN A 726 -11.04 9.91 2.73
C ASN A 726 -11.88 8.69 2.38
N ALA A 727 -12.24 8.56 1.10
CA ALA A 727 -12.97 7.44 0.51
C ALA A 727 -12.43 6.07 0.96
N GLY A 728 -13.33 5.11 1.17
CA GLY A 728 -13.00 3.76 1.67
C GLY A 728 -12.62 3.66 3.16
N ASN A 729 -12.49 4.78 3.88
CA ASN A 729 -12.20 4.79 5.33
C ASN A 729 -13.48 5.00 6.16
N THR A 730 -14.19 3.89 6.38
CA THR A 730 -15.44 3.82 7.13
C THR A 730 -15.28 4.26 8.58
N GLU A 731 -14.17 3.96 9.22
CA GLU A 731 -13.86 4.44 10.57
C GLU A 731 -13.83 5.98 10.61
N ARG A 732 -13.15 6.62 9.66
CA ARG A 732 -13.09 8.08 9.60
C ARG A 732 -14.47 8.68 9.33
N ARG A 733 -15.25 8.07 8.44
CA ARG A 733 -16.65 8.43 8.23
C ARG A 733 -17.44 8.38 9.54
N GLN A 734 -17.34 7.29 10.30
CA GLN A 734 -18.06 7.15 11.57
C GLN A 734 -17.59 8.16 12.62
N GLY A 735 -16.29 8.47 12.70
CA GLY A 735 -15.83 9.54 13.60
C GLY A 735 -16.39 10.92 13.23
N CYS A 736 -16.51 11.24 11.94
CA CYS A 736 -17.22 12.45 11.51
C CYS A 736 -18.69 12.43 11.94
N LEU A 737 -19.38 11.29 11.83
CA LEU A 737 -20.78 11.16 12.23
C LEU A 737 -20.97 11.29 13.76
N VAL A 738 -20.05 10.74 14.55
CA VAL A 738 -20.02 10.91 16.02
C VAL A 738 -19.84 12.38 16.40
N LEU A 739 -18.88 13.08 15.77
CA LEU A 739 -18.67 14.51 16.03
C LEU A 739 -19.91 15.33 15.64
N ARG A 740 -20.50 15.06 14.47
CA ARG A 740 -21.76 15.69 14.06
C ARG A 740 -22.84 15.53 15.12
N GLN A 741 -23.07 14.29 15.59
CA GLN A 741 -24.13 14.01 16.56
C GLN A 741 -23.96 14.82 17.84
N GLY A 742 -22.72 14.92 18.35
CA GLY A 742 -22.44 15.71 19.54
C GLY A 742 -22.62 17.23 19.34
N LEU A 743 -22.22 17.75 18.17
CA LEU A 743 -22.38 19.17 17.86
C LEU A 743 -23.86 19.55 17.65
N GLU A 744 -24.63 18.73 16.94
CA GLU A 744 -26.07 18.96 16.73
C GLU A 744 -26.85 18.80 18.04
N ALA A 745 -26.39 17.96 18.98
CA ALA A 745 -26.96 17.85 20.32
C ALA A 745 -26.84 19.15 21.15
N LEU A 746 -25.88 20.04 20.87
CA LEU A 746 -25.83 21.36 21.52
C LEU A 746 -27.03 22.23 21.16
N TYR A 747 -27.52 22.10 19.92
CA TYR A 747 -28.75 22.76 19.48
C TYR A 747 -29.98 22.06 20.08
N ASP A 748 -30.07 20.74 19.91
CA ASP A 748 -31.27 19.97 20.28
C ASP A 748 -31.49 19.86 21.80
N GLN A 749 -30.42 19.88 22.61
CA GLN A 749 -30.47 19.55 24.05
C GLN A 749 -30.03 20.69 24.98
N GLU A 750 -29.08 21.53 24.56
CA GLU A 750 -28.48 22.56 25.43
C GLU A 750 -28.96 24.00 25.12
N GLY A 751 -29.69 24.19 24.01
CA GLY A 751 -30.30 25.46 23.62
C GLY A 751 -29.36 26.42 22.89
N ALA A 752 -28.36 25.89 22.16
CA ALA A 752 -27.59 26.69 21.20
C ALA A 752 -28.49 27.14 20.03
N GLY A 753 -27.97 28.04 19.18
CA GLY A 753 -28.56 28.36 17.87
C GLY A 753 -28.44 27.21 16.87
N PRO A 754 -29.05 27.31 15.67
CA PRO A 754 -29.09 26.19 14.70
C PRO A 754 -27.70 25.71 14.29
N ILE A 755 -27.39 24.44 14.57
CA ILE A 755 -26.15 23.79 14.16
C ILE A 755 -26.47 22.72 13.12
N THR A 756 -25.75 22.71 12.00
CA THR A 756 -25.86 21.67 10.97
C THR A 756 -24.47 21.22 10.55
N VAL A 757 -24.24 19.90 10.51
CA VAL A 757 -22.93 19.37 10.17
C VAL A 757 -23.02 18.39 9.00
N GLY A 758 -22.42 18.75 7.87
CA GLY A 758 -22.28 17.88 6.70
C GLY A 758 -21.14 16.87 6.86
N VAL A 759 -21.21 15.74 6.15
CA VAL A 759 -20.12 14.75 6.06
C VAL A 759 -19.92 14.35 4.61
N ARG A 760 -18.68 14.47 4.07
CA ARG A 760 -18.37 14.22 2.66
C ARG A 760 -17.07 13.42 2.47
N ALA A 761 -17.09 12.44 1.56
CA ALA A 761 -15.91 11.69 1.15
C ALA A 761 -15.09 12.47 0.10
N LEU A 762 -13.76 12.31 0.12
CA LEU A 762 -12.85 12.70 -0.96
C LEU A 762 -11.91 11.51 -1.24
N ASP A 763 -11.59 11.21 -2.50
CA ASP A 763 -10.52 10.23 -2.78
C ASP A 763 -9.18 10.74 -2.22
N TRP A 764 -8.28 9.81 -1.86
CA TRP A 764 -7.09 10.13 -1.07
C TRP A 764 -6.22 11.28 -1.64
N PRO A 765 -5.88 11.31 -2.94
CA PRO A 765 -5.11 12.42 -3.53
C PRO A 765 -5.85 13.75 -3.47
N ALA A 766 -7.18 13.76 -3.64
CA ALA A 766 -8.01 14.95 -3.54
C ALA A 766 -8.04 15.45 -2.09
N TYR A 767 -8.25 14.55 -1.13
CA TYR A 767 -8.24 14.86 0.30
C TYR A 767 -6.92 15.54 0.71
N LEU A 768 -5.79 14.96 0.33
CA LEU A 768 -4.46 15.51 0.64
C LEU A 768 -4.22 16.85 -0.06
N THR A 769 -4.65 17.01 -1.30
CA THR A 769 -4.56 18.29 -2.03
C THR A 769 -5.34 19.39 -1.31
N THR A 770 -6.59 19.11 -0.92
CA THR A 770 -7.43 20.06 -0.17
C THR A 770 -6.84 20.38 1.21
N LEU A 771 -6.30 19.37 1.91
CA LEU A 771 -5.61 19.55 3.19
C LEU A 771 -4.39 20.47 3.05
N ARG A 772 -3.52 20.20 2.07
CA ARG A 772 -2.30 20.99 1.79
C ARG A 772 -2.63 22.44 1.43
N ALA A 773 -3.75 22.65 0.73
CA ALA A 773 -4.28 23.97 0.38
C ALA A 773 -5.01 24.68 1.55
N LYS A 774 -5.06 24.07 2.75
CA LYS A 774 -5.81 24.54 3.94
C LYS A 774 -7.32 24.70 3.70
N GLY A 775 -7.86 23.91 2.77
CA GLY A 775 -9.27 23.92 2.39
C GLY A 775 -10.17 23.05 3.27
N LEU A 776 -9.61 22.21 4.15
CA LEU A 776 -10.40 21.47 5.13
C LEU A 776 -10.61 22.36 6.38
N PRO A 777 -11.87 22.72 6.75
CA PRO A 777 -12.13 23.50 7.97
C PRO A 777 -11.68 22.75 9.22
N ILE A 778 -11.94 21.45 9.21
CA ILE A 778 -11.43 20.49 10.19
C ILE A 778 -11.12 19.22 9.41
N PHE A 779 -9.90 18.72 9.52
CA PHE A 779 -9.51 17.46 8.86
C PHE A 779 -9.63 16.32 9.85
N PHE A 780 -9.93 15.10 9.38
CA PHE A 780 -9.79 13.88 10.16
C PHE A 780 -8.72 12.97 9.53
N LEU A 781 -7.60 12.75 10.23
CA LEU A 781 -6.44 12.08 9.65
C LEU A 781 -5.66 11.27 10.68
N GLY A 782 -5.01 10.22 10.20
CA GLY A 782 -4.03 9.45 10.96
C GLY A 782 -2.59 9.88 10.66
N TRP A 783 -1.71 9.71 11.63
CA TRP A 783 -0.26 9.77 11.50
C TRP A 783 0.32 8.46 12.01
N ARG A 784 1.14 7.81 11.19
CA ARG A 784 1.99 6.69 11.60
C ARG A 784 3.37 7.26 11.91
N ALA A 785 4.05 6.69 12.90
CA ALA A 785 5.43 7.05 13.16
C ALA A 785 6.33 6.79 11.94
N ASP A 786 7.00 7.83 11.43
CA ASP A 786 8.02 7.66 10.39
C ASP A 786 9.30 7.11 11.03
N TYR A 787 9.60 7.52 12.26
CA TYR A 787 10.71 7.00 13.06
C TYR A 787 10.40 6.95 14.56
N ALA A 788 11.10 6.08 15.29
CA ALA A 788 10.82 5.73 16.69
C ALA A 788 11.23 6.81 17.71
N ASP A 789 10.71 8.04 17.60
CA ASP A 789 11.11 9.15 18.46
C ASP A 789 9.96 10.17 18.70
N PRO A 790 9.89 10.83 19.87
CA PRO A 790 8.91 11.90 20.12
C PRO A 790 8.91 13.05 19.12
N ASP A 791 10.07 13.37 18.55
CA ASP A 791 10.23 14.45 17.56
C ASP A 791 9.28 14.25 16.37
N ASP A 792 9.11 13.00 15.95
CA ASP A 792 8.25 12.58 14.83
C ASP A 792 6.77 12.93 15.03
N TYR A 793 6.34 13.11 16.28
CA TYR A 793 4.98 13.55 16.59
C TYR A 793 4.93 15.04 16.89
N VAL A 794 5.86 15.51 17.71
CA VAL A 794 5.79 16.85 18.27
C VAL A 794 6.10 17.90 17.20
N VAL A 795 7.07 17.66 16.30
CA VAL A 795 7.42 18.61 15.25
C VAL A 795 6.29 18.74 14.21
N PRO A 796 5.74 17.66 13.63
CA PRO A 796 4.64 17.77 12.67
C PRO A 796 3.38 18.42 13.24
N PHE A 797 2.99 18.08 14.47
CA PHE A 797 1.73 18.55 15.05
C PHE A 797 1.85 19.92 15.73
N LEU A 798 2.95 20.22 16.43
CA LEU A 798 2.98 21.33 17.39
C LEU A 798 3.99 22.43 17.05
N ARG A 799 5.10 22.13 16.36
CA ARG A 799 6.10 23.17 16.05
C ARG A 799 5.59 24.06 14.92
N THR A 800 5.68 25.39 15.05
CA THR A 800 5.26 26.34 14.01
C THR A 800 5.87 25.99 12.65
N GLY A 801 5.02 25.85 11.63
CA GLY A 801 5.44 25.49 10.26
C GLY A 801 5.73 24.01 10.03
N GLY A 802 5.55 23.16 11.05
CA GLY A 802 5.53 21.71 10.90
C GLY A 802 4.39 21.23 9.99
N LEU A 803 4.47 19.95 9.59
CA LEU A 803 3.62 19.38 8.53
C LEU A 803 2.12 19.63 8.77
N PHE A 804 1.61 19.39 9.99
CA PHE A 804 0.20 19.62 10.33
C PHE A 804 -0.06 20.97 10.98
N SER A 805 0.81 21.45 11.87
CA SER A 805 0.67 22.77 12.50
C SER A 805 0.55 23.87 11.43
N GLY A 806 1.32 23.78 10.34
CA GLY A 806 1.24 24.67 9.19
C GLY A 806 -0.08 24.57 8.44
N ARG A 807 -0.63 23.35 8.28
CA ARG A 807 -1.93 23.09 7.63
C ARG A 807 -3.11 23.61 8.43
N VAL A 808 -3.02 23.56 9.76
CA VAL A 808 -4.06 24.11 10.66
C VAL A 808 -3.80 25.56 11.07
N GLY A 809 -2.68 26.17 10.68
CA GLY A 809 -2.33 27.53 11.07
C GLY A 809 -2.03 27.70 12.57
N TYR A 810 -1.61 26.64 13.26
CA TYR A 810 -1.20 26.69 14.65
C TYR A 810 0.25 27.19 14.80
N SER A 811 0.49 28.05 15.79
CA SER A 811 1.82 28.58 16.10
C SER A 811 1.93 28.97 17.58
N ASN A 812 3.03 28.59 18.23
CA ASN A 812 3.35 28.99 19.59
C ASN A 812 4.88 29.09 19.78
N GLY A 813 5.44 30.31 19.72
CA GLY A 813 6.89 30.54 19.82
C GLY A 813 7.53 30.16 21.15
N THR A 814 6.75 29.98 22.23
CA THR A 814 7.29 29.42 23.48
C THR A 814 7.42 27.91 23.38
N LEU A 815 6.40 27.25 22.81
CA LEU A 815 6.43 25.82 22.58
C LEU A 815 7.53 25.44 21.58
N ASP A 816 7.69 26.21 20.49
CA ASP A 816 8.74 26.00 19.48
C ASP A 816 10.14 25.92 20.12
N ARG A 817 10.46 26.85 21.03
CA ARG A 817 11.75 26.85 21.75
C ARG A 817 11.93 25.63 22.66
N LEU A 818 10.85 25.14 23.28
CA LEU A 818 10.89 23.94 24.11
C LEU A 818 11.09 22.68 23.26
N ILE A 819 10.43 22.61 22.11
CA ILE A 819 10.58 21.52 21.13
C ILE A 819 12.01 21.47 20.63
N ASP A 820 12.54 22.60 20.15
CA ASP A 820 13.92 22.68 19.63
C ASP A 820 14.97 22.34 20.69
N ALA A 821 14.73 22.69 21.96
CA ALA A 821 15.59 22.31 23.07
C ALA A 821 15.52 20.80 23.38
N ALA A 822 14.32 20.20 23.36
CA ALA A 822 14.13 18.77 23.61
C ALA A 822 14.75 17.90 22.51
N ALA A 823 14.67 18.34 21.25
CA ALA A 823 15.30 17.67 20.12
C ALA A 823 16.83 17.57 20.24
N ALA A 824 17.48 18.52 20.91
CA ALA A 824 18.94 18.58 21.06
C ALA A 824 19.49 17.98 22.38
N GLU A 825 18.65 17.61 23.33
CA GLU A 825 19.06 17.09 24.64
C GLU A 825 19.62 15.65 24.54
N LEU A 826 20.89 15.44 24.90
CA LEU A 826 21.54 14.13 24.83
C LEU A 826 21.18 13.22 26.01
N ASN A 827 20.72 13.77 27.14
CA ASN A 827 20.30 12.99 28.29
C ASN A 827 18.85 12.51 28.13
N GLN A 828 18.68 11.21 27.84
CA GLN A 828 17.37 10.62 27.58
C GLN A 828 16.31 10.91 28.67
N THR A 829 16.67 10.80 29.96
CA THR A 829 15.72 11.05 31.05
C THR A 829 15.25 12.51 31.11
N ARG A 830 16.12 13.47 30.82
CA ARG A 830 15.72 14.89 30.73
C ARG A 830 14.88 15.14 29.50
N ARG A 831 15.29 14.60 28.35
CA ARG A 831 14.58 14.68 27.08
C ARG A 831 13.14 14.16 27.19
N ASP A 832 12.95 12.99 27.81
CA ASP A 832 11.63 12.42 28.05
C ASP A 832 10.73 13.36 28.86
N ARG A 833 11.25 13.95 29.95
CA ARG A 833 10.49 14.90 30.77
C ARG A 833 10.12 16.17 30.01
N MET A 834 11.03 16.68 29.17
CA MET A 834 10.77 17.86 28.34
C MET A 834 9.62 17.59 27.36
N TYR A 835 9.62 16.42 26.70
CA TYR A 835 8.53 16.02 25.81
C TYR A 835 7.20 15.79 26.54
N GLN A 836 7.23 15.21 27.74
CA GLN A 836 6.04 15.05 28.58
C GLN A 836 5.42 16.41 28.94
N ASP A 837 6.25 17.35 29.40
CA ASP A 837 5.79 18.68 29.82
C ASP A 837 5.22 19.50 28.66
N LEU A 838 5.93 19.55 27.52
CA LEU A 838 5.50 20.33 26.36
C LEU A 838 4.23 19.77 25.72
N SER A 839 4.10 18.44 25.66
CA SER A 839 2.91 17.80 25.08
C SER A 839 1.68 18.06 25.93
N THR A 840 1.84 18.05 27.26
CA THR A 840 0.77 18.36 28.21
C THR A 840 0.26 19.79 28.03
N ARG A 841 1.17 20.77 27.90
CA ARG A 841 0.83 22.17 27.66
C ARG A 841 0.02 22.34 26.36
N ALA A 842 0.48 21.75 25.27
CA ALA A 842 -0.23 21.85 23.99
C ALA A 842 -1.67 21.28 24.05
N VAL A 843 -1.85 20.16 24.76
CA VAL A 843 -3.16 19.50 24.88
C VAL A 843 -4.13 20.29 25.76
N VAL A 844 -3.66 20.83 26.88
CA VAL A 844 -4.50 21.49 27.89
C VAL A 844 -4.69 22.98 27.61
N ASP A 845 -3.62 23.66 27.26
CA ASP A 845 -3.60 25.13 27.17
C ASP A 845 -4.02 25.62 25.78
N ASP A 846 -3.58 24.94 24.71
CA ASP A 846 -3.72 25.44 23.34
C ASP A 846 -4.82 24.73 22.53
N VAL A 847 -5.08 23.43 22.79
CA VAL A 847 -6.08 22.59 22.12
C VAL A 847 -6.06 22.71 20.57
N PRO A 848 -4.91 22.52 19.89
CA PRO A 848 -4.85 22.68 18.43
C PRO A 848 -5.49 21.53 17.65
N TYR A 849 -5.72 20.38 18.32
CA TYR A 849 -6.32 19.19 17.73
C TYR A 849 -7.33 18.57 18.71
N LEU A 850 -8.31 17.86 18.14
CA LEU A 850 -9.11 16.88 18.85
C LEU A 850 -8.36 15.54 18.79
N TRP A 851 -7.76 15.15 19.92
CA TRP A 851 -7.00 13.91 20.03
C TRP A 851 -7.95 12.72 20.19
N VAL A 852 -8.16 11.93 19.13
CA VAL A 852 -9.15 10.84 19.13
C VAL A 852 -8.55 9.58 19.75
N TYR A 853 -7.70 8.86 19.03
CA TYR A 853 -7.24 7.55 19.49
C TYR A 853 -5.95 7.06 18.82
N GLN A 854 -5.23 6.20 19.53
CA GLN A 854 -4.14 5.38 19.01
C GLN A 854 -4.67 3.99 18.71
N SER A 855 -4.46 3.50 17.49
CA SER A 855 -4.97 2.19 17.08
C SER A 855 -4.15 1.04 17.67
N ARG A 856 -4.60 -0.19 17.38
CA ARG A 856 -3.77 -1.39 17.49
C ARG A 856 -3.77 -2.11 16.15
N SER A 857 -2.77 -2.95 15.93
CA SER A 857 -2.65 -3.67 14.67
C SER A 857 -3.85 -4.58 14.39
N PHE A 858 -4.18 -4.71 13.11
CA PHE A 858 -5.11 -5.70 12.59
C PHE A 858 -4.66 -6.14 11.20
N HIS A 859 -4.15 -7.36 11.11
CA HIS A 859 -3.65 -7.95 9.88
C HIS A 859 -4.39 -9.26 9.61
N VAL A 860 -4.83 -9.43 8.36
CA VAL A 860 -5.61 -10.58 7.91
C VAL A 860 -4.98 -11.10 6.63
N GLU A 861 -4.69 -12.40 6.61
CA GLU A 861 -4.06 -13.07 5.48
C GLU A 861 -4.57 -14.51 5.32
N ARG A 862 -4.23 -15.13 4.21
CA ARG A 862 -4.47 -16.55 3.95
C ARG A 862 -3.56 -17.44 4.78
N THR A 863 -4.03 -18.61 5.19
CA THR A 863 -3.25 -19.59 5.97
C THR A 863 -2.09 -20.23 5.22
N TRP A 864 -1.93 -20.02 3.91
CA TRP A 864 -0.74 -20.44 3.17
C TRP A 864 0.42 -19.43 3.24
N VAL A 865 0.16 -18.21 3.70
CA VAL A 865 1.18 -17.17 3.85
C VAL A 865 2.13 -17.52 5.00
N ARG A 866 3.43 -17.35 4.76
CA ARG A 866 4.51 -17.54 5.73
C ARG A 866 5.40 -16.31 5.73
N GLY A 867 6.13 -16.10 6.83
CA GLY A 867 7.13 -15.04 6.92
C GLY A 867 6.62 -13.68 7.42
N TYR A 868 5.30 -13.47 7.51
CA TYR A 868 4.76 -12.22 8.05
C TYR A 868 5.15 -12.03 9.52
N TYR A 869 5.59 -10.81 9.82
CA TYR A 869 5.85 -10.32 11.17
C TYR A 869 5.28 -8.91 11.33
N PHE A 870 4.99 -8.54 12.57
CA PHE A 870 4.60 -7.17 12.89
C PHE A 870 5.81 -6.40 13.42
N ASN A 871 6.05 -5.22 12.87
CA ASN A 871 6.93 -4.20 13.46
C ASN A 871 6.24 -2.83 13.28
N PRO A 872 6.08 -2.03 14.34
CA PRO A 872 5.36 -0.76 14.27
C PRO A 872 6.09 0.32 13.46
N MET A 873 7.35 0.09 13.05
CA MET A 873 8.14 0.98 12.19
C MET A 873 8.08 0.65 10.70
N LEU A 874 7.40 -0.43 10.31
CA LEU A 874 7.12 -0.69 8.90
C LEU A 874 5.90 0.12 8.46
N SER A 875 5.91 0.62 7.23
CA SER A 875 4.71 1.08 6.54
C SER A 875 4.15 -0.07 5.71
N GLY A 876 2.94 -0.53 6.03
CA GLY A 876 2.37 -1.71 5.35
C GLY A 876 3.19 -2.99 5.54
N LEU A 877 3.35 -3.77 4.47
CA LEU A 877 4.04 -5.08 4.49
C LEU A 877 5.50 -5.00 4.03
N ASP A 878 6.36 -5.76 4.70
CA ASP A 878 7.70 -6.11 4.20
C ASP A 878 7.58 -7.45 3.45
N TYR A 879 7.71 -7.41 2.12
CA TYR A 879 7.51 -8.56 1.25
C TYR A 879 8.73 -9.48 1.20
N HIS A 880 9.89 -9.04 1.70
CA HIS A 880 11.17 -9.72 1.52
C HIS A 880 11.18 -11.15 2.07
N LEU A 881 10.55 -11.35 3.22
CA LEU A 881 10.51 -12.65 3.91
C LEU A 881 9.24 -13.45 3.62
N LEU A 882 8.29 -12.88 2.87
CA LEU A 882 7.03 -13.55 2.61
C LEU A 882 7.20 -14.71 1.63
N SER A 883 6.41 -15.76 1.85
CA SER A 883 6.33 -16.91 0.95
C SER A 883 4.96 -17.56 1.04
N LYS A 884 4.65 -18.41 0.05
CA LYS A 884 3.40 -19.17 -0.03
C LYS A 884 3.71 -20.66 0.04
N THR A 885 3.04 -21.36 0.93
CA THR A 885 3.14 -22.82 1.08
C THR A 885 1.76 -23.42 1.15
N ALA A 886 1.48 -24.44 0.32
CA ALA A 886 0.24 -25.20 0.44
C ALA A 886 0.12 -25.75 1.87
N ALA A 887 -1.09 -25.66 2.43
CA ALA A 887 -1.41 -26.07 3.78
C ALA A 887 -1.36 -27.60 3.96
#